data_AF-A0A535C636-F1
#
_entry.id   AF-A0A535C636-F1
#
_cell.length_a   1.000
_cell.length_b   1.000
_cell.length_c   1.000
_cell.angle_alpha   90.00
_cell.angle_beta   90.00
_cell.angle_gamma   90.00
#
_symmetry.space_group_name_H-M   'P 1'
#
loop_
_entity.id
_entity.type
_entity.pdbx_description
1 polymer ?
#
loop_
_entity_poly.entity_id
_entity_poly.type
_entity_poly.pdbx_seq_one_letter_code
_entity_poly.pdbx_strand_id
1 'polypeptide(L)'
;MSTAIWGEPESRPDQDVPASLLKRLLRQMIAQFACTGACIALYDEQFDHMKIQLHVRLRNGNSTTTAAPQNATNTEGNILDRHITDSLPDPSASLPGRAKRITQALTSEEVEVVTPRQYDLFPIGATYRLGQDLIGYVWHKNETHIMRQEDYFAFFYTGPQEDLKIDVMPTWYLVVPMQEPTLIDEVYGKKKQSGMMGIIILYQTTTGAVFLQRQRSEAREFAERIALYLQNDQLRSQQRRSSDYLKQLQSISTAFPTSVQLAKLVENVYQFTSSIVDVLSMLISLYDRDTEKIYDVFAIREGNRVEGLAEKPEIIEPGEHPVWWRATQEKKEKLLLDLTHYESGEYDELLTGTWGDQHKAGSFLLLPMKMFNRVIGSLCITSLHPNAYHEEEIQVLETMVQIVTVSIENAKLYERSREALRGAKKREELLAAMNSALQTISVSTVLDVNDIQHKFVESAAKLAQTEMSIFFQCSADKEQLIVQTAYETQKQRFQGNEDVDYAVNQEHHDKLLEKIRIPYKGSPLEKLVGLGFFYLDQSIAAELAGACDEGGTIFLLETGIQKMLMIPVLYQAELIGMLGVHTPKQVRNFRPSEIGMLLALSSQAASAIRNAQLFEEIQVAYAEQQQLDRLKDEFLVTASHELRTPLSAISGYSTLLKRQSSRINPQQITRYATKITGAAQQLTDLVNSMTEAAKIGVVDKKLDLQIGPVQLHAAVEMAVNLLSVNIEQKLVTQVGTDLWVEGDPLRVRQVISNLLDNAAKYSEGDSRIEVIANATVLAQVGLPEDQLDIETDPNLPVVLVQVYDEGEGIDPEDQQKIFEKFVRATRSLTTPVRGSGLGLFICRRYIEAMGGRLWLQQSVPGEGSVFAFYLPRMEAPVEVEAGKGEQDEPEPPQQTS
;
A
#
# COMPACT_ATOMS: atom_id res chain seq x y z
N MET A 1 -27.56 28.13 -18.75
CA MET A 1 -28.26 29.43 -18.92
C MET A 1 -27.79 30.05 -20.23
N SER A 2 -28.59 30.92 -20.86
CA SER A 2 -28.05 32.01 -21.68
C SER A 2 -28.21 33.30 -20.87
N THR A 3 -27.30 34.26 -21.04
CA THR A 3 -27.24 35.48 -20.22
C THR A 3 -28.37 36.45 -20.55
N ALA A 4 -29.18 36.79 -19.55
CA ALA A 4 -29.97 38.01 -19.52
C ALA A 4 -29.54 38.82 -18.28
N ILE A 5 -29.13 40.06 -18.51
CA ILE A 5 -28.66 40.97 -17.46
C ILE A 5 -29.89 41.41 -16.66
N TRP A 6 -29.91 41.11 -15.36
CA TRP A 6 -30.81 41.78 -14.43
C TRP A 6 -30.14 43.06 -13.93
N GLY A 7 -30.95 44.11 -13.78
CA GLY A 7 -30.47 45.46 -13.56
C GLY A 7 -30.02 45.75 -12.13
N GLU A 8 -29.88 47.05 -11.87
CA GLU A 8 -29.61 47.64 -10.57
C GLU A 8 -30.57 47.10 -9.49
N PRO A 9 -30.17 47.05 -8.21
CA PRO A 9 -31.06 46.62 -7.14
C PRO A 9 -32.23 47.59 -7.04
N GLU A 10 -33.42 47.16 -7.49
CA GLU A 10 -34.66 47.82 -7.13
C GLU A 10 -34.70 47.89 -5.61
N SER A 11 -34.78 49.10 -5.07
CA SER A 11 -34.90 49.34 -3.63
C SER A 11 -36.03 48.47 -3.09
N ARG A 12 -35.72 47.59 -2.11
CA ARG A 12 -36.70 46.73 -1.41
C ARG A 12 -37.97 47.58 -1.20
N PRO A 13 -39.13 47.23 -1.80
CA PRO A 13 -40.33 48.01 -1.58
C PRO A 13 -40.66 47.94 -0.10
N ASP A 14 -40.75 49.12 0.53
CA ASP A 14 -41.25 49.32 1.88
C ASP A 14 -42.66 48.70 2.03
N GLN A 15 -43.25 48.82 3.22
CA GLN A 15 -44.65 48.49 3.46
C GLN A 15 -45.65 49.42 2.71
N ASP A 16 -45.17 50.19 1.73
CA ASP A 16 -45.93 51.03 0.82
C ASP A 16 -46.91 50.19 -0.01
N VAL A 17 -48.16 50.20 0.45
CA VAL A 17 -49.33 49.71 -0.30
C VAL A 17 -49.28 50.25 -1.74
N PRO A 18 -49.38 49.40 -2.78
CA PRO A 18 -49.09 49.81 -4.15
C PRO A 18 -49.81 51.10 -4.56
N ALA A 19 -49.06 52.12 -4.97
CA ALA A 19 -49.63 53.43 -5.32
C ALA A 19 -50.70 53.36 -6.42
N SER A 20 -50.63 52.34 -7.28
CA SER A 20 -51.67 52.01 -8.28
C SER A 20 -52.99 51.53 -7.63
N LEU A 21 -52.92 50.75 -6.55
CA LEU A 21 -54.07 50.33 -5.74
C LEU A 21 -54.66 51.53 -4.98
N LEU A 22 -53.84 52.32 -4.30
CA LEU A 22 -54.29 53.53 -3.60
C LEU A 22 -54.96 54.51 -4.56
N LYS A 23 -54.37 54.77 -5.74
CA LYS A 23 -54.97 55.63 -6.78
C LYS A 23 -56.32 55.10 -7.26
N ARG A 24 -56.45 53.78 -7.43
CA ARG A 24 -57.71 53.13 -7.83
C ARG A 24 -58.81 53.30 -6.79
N LEU A 25 -58.48 53.17 -5.50
CA LEU A 25 -59.43 53.28 -4.39
C LEU A 25 -59.84 54.75 -4.14
N LEU A 26 -58.88 55.68 -4.10
CA LEU A 26 -59.18 57.12 -3.99
C LEU A 26 -60.05 57.62 -5.15
N ARG A 27 -59.78 57.18 -6.38
CA ARG A 27 -60.62 57.52 -7.55
C ARG A 27 -62.07 57.05 -7.38
N GLN A 28 -62.31 55.88 -6.78
CA GLN A 28 -63.67 55.40 -6.51
C GLN A 28 -64.38 56.28 -5.49
N MET A 29 -63.70 56.77 -4.45
CA MET A 29 -64.28 57.73 -3.50
C MET A 29 -64.55 59.09 -4.14
N ILE A 30 -63.63 59.61 -4.95
CA ILE A 30 -63.80 60.88 -5.69
C ILE A 30 -65.08 60.83 -6.55
N ALA A 31 -65.28 59.73 -7.30
CA ALA A 31 -66.50 59.50 -8.06
C ALA A 31 -67.75 59.37 -7.17
N GLN A 32 -67.70 58.53 -6.14
CA GLN A 32 -68.85 58.17 -5.30
C GLN A 32 -69.38 59.35 -4.47
N PHE A 33 -68.49 60.22 -3.98
CA PHE A 33 -68.85 61.38 -3.16
C PHE A 33 -68.88 62.71 -3.93
N ALA A 34 -68.66 62.67 -5.26
CA ALA A 34 -68.54 63.84 -6.12
C ALA A 34 -67.55 64.88 -5.55
N CYS A 35 -66.35 64.42 -5.21
CA CYS A 35 -65.27 65.26 -4.67
C CYS A 35 -64.38 65.78 -5.79
N THR A 36 -63.61 66.84 -5.53
CA THR A 36 -62.65 67.42 -6.49
C THR A 36 -61.25 66.84 -6.32
N GLY A 37 -60.94 66.30 -5.14
CA GLY A 37 -59.75 65.49 -4.89
C GLY A 37 -59.86 64.68 -3.61
N ALA A 38 -58.85 63.84 -3.39
CA ALA A 38 -58.72 62.98 -2.22
C ALA A 38 -57.25 62.72 -1.88
N CYS A 39 -56.96 62.57 -0.59
CA CYS A 39 -55.64 62.25 -0.05
C CYS A 39 -55.77 61.08 0.93
N ILE A 40 -54.76 60.22 1.03
CA ILE A 40 -54.64 59.18 2.07
C ILE A 40 -53.32 59.29 2.81
N ALA A 41 -53.41 59.35 4.14
CA ALA A 41 -52.32 59.03 5.04
C ALA A 41 -52.48 57.60 5.55
N LEU A 42 -51.38 56.87 5.66
CA LEU A 42 -51.33 55.58 6.36
C LEU A 42 -50.55 55.74 7.66
N TYR A 43 -50.84 54.88 8.64
CA TYR A 43 -50.12 54.83 9.90
C TYR A 43 -48.77 54.14 9.72
N ASP A 44 -47.72 54.72 10.29
CA ASP A 44 -46.37 54.18 10.34
C ASP A 44 -46.07 53.70 11.76
N GLU A 45 -46.02 52.38 11.95
CA GLU A 45 -45.80 51.76 13.27
C GLU A 45 -44.36 51.97 13.79
N GLN A 46 -43.38 52.21 12.92
CA GLN A 46 -41.97 52.35 13.30
C GLN A 46 -41.69 53.74 13.88
N PHE A 47 -42.44 54.75 13.45
CA PHE A 47 -42.19 56.16 13.77
C PHE A 47 -43.39 56.91 14.40
N ASP A 48 -44.42 56.19 14.85
CA ASP A 48 -45.66 56.69 15.50
C ASP A 48 -46.24 57.96 14.86
N HIS A 49 -46.50 57.89 13.55
CA HIS A 49 -47.12 59.00 12.82
C HIS A 49 -47.98 58.55 11.64
N MET A 50 -48.84 59.45 11.17
CA MET A 50 -49.59 59.31 9.92
C MET A 50 -48.79 59.95 8.78
N LYS A 51 -48.34 59.15 7.80
CA LYS A 51 -47.55 59.58 6.63
C LYS A 51 -48.45 59.67 5.40
N ILE A 52 -48.45 60.80 4.69
CA ILE A 52 -49.22 60.94 3.44
C ILE A 52 -48.57 60.12 2.34
N GLN A 53 -49.30 59.10 1.88
CA GLN A 53 -48.84 58.16 0.86
C GLN A 53 -49.29 58.56 -0.55
N LEU A 54 -50.48 59.16 -0.68
CA LEU A 54 -50.98 59.56 -2.00
C LEU A 54 -52.01 60.69 -1.94
N HIS A 55 -51.85 61.68 -2.81
CA HIS A 55 -52.79 62.79 -3.02
C HIS A 55 -53.16 62.92 -4.51
N VAL A 56 -54.45 63.04 -4.79
CA VAL A 56 -55.06 62.87 -6.13
C VAL A 56 -56.16 63.92 -6.37
N ARG A 57 -56.25 64.49 -7.57
CA ARG A 57 -57.29 65.46 -7.97
C ARG A 57 -57.84 65.23 -9.38
N LEU A 58 -59.04 65.75 -9.65
CA LEU A 58 -59.61 65.83 -11.00
C LEU A 58 -58.88 66.92 -11.82
N ARG A 59 -58.59 66.64 -13.10
CA ARG A 59 -57.88 67.58 -13.99
C ARG A 59 -58.68 68.82 -14.38
N ASN A 60 -59.99 68.66 -14.63
CA ASN A 60 -60.85 69.75 -15.13
C ASN A 60 -61.86 70.15 -14.06
N GLY A 61 -61.58 71.23 -13.32
CA GLY A 61 -62.35 71.66 -12.16
C GLY A 61 -63.75 72.24 -12.41
N ASN A 62 -64.25 72.29 -13.67
CA ASN A 62 -65.56 72.86 -14.00
C ASN A 62 -66.14 72.33 -15.34
N SER A 63 -67.03 71.33 -15.30
CA SER A 63 -68.14 71.18 -16.26
C SER A 63 -69.15 70.10 -15.85
N THR A 64 -70.44 70.42 -15.88
CA THR A 64 -71.55 69.46 -15.78
C THR A 64 -72.51 69.66 -16.94
N THR A 65 -72.65 68.69 -17.85
CA THR A 65 -73.68 68.77 -18.91
C THR A 65 -74.15 67.39 -19.42
N THR A 66 -75.43 67.09 -19.15
CA THR A 66 -76.43 66.46 -20.04
C THR A 66 -76.08 65.24 -20.91
N ALA A 67 -76.91 64.19 -20.83
CA ALA A 67 -76.87 63.01 -21.69
C ALA A 67 -78.02 62.96 -22.71
N ALA A 68 -77.76 62.36 -23.89
CA ALA A 68 -78.77 61.78 -24.80
C ALA A 68 -78.10 60.73 -25.72
N PRO A 69 -78.77 59.62 -26.12
CA PRO A 69 -78.14 58.50 -26.85
C PRO A 69 -78.56 58.37 -28.32
N GLN A 70 -77.69 57.81 -29.17
CA GLN A 70 -78.07 57.24 -30.49
C GLN A 70 -77.33 55.94 -30.80
N ASN A 71 -77.95 55.14 -31.69
CA ASN A 71 -77.69 53.70 -31.87
C ASN A 71 -76.43 53.38 -32.70
N ALA A 72 -75.90 52.18 -32.48
CA ALA A 72 -74.90 51.57 -33.35
C ALA A 72 -75.52 50.67 -34.44
N THR A 73 -74.81 50.50 -35.55
CA THR A 73 -75.05 49.43 -36.54
C THR A 73 -73.74 48.81 -37.00
N ASN A 74 -73.64 47.50 -36.78
CA ASN A 74 -72.87 46.43 -37.45
C ASN A 74 -72.18 46.78 -38.80
N THR A 75 -71.05 46.19 -39.21
CA THR A 75 -70.04 45.25 -38.62
C THR A 75 -68.74 45.38 -39.46
N GLU A 76 -67.64 44.59 -39.43
CA GLU A 76 -67.17 43.31 -38.81
C GLU A 76 -65.61 43.38 -38.75
N GLY A 77 -64.82 42.45 -38.17
CA GLY A 77 -65.10 41.17 -37.50
C GLY A 77 -63.80 40.47 -37.02
N ASN A 78 -63.94 39.29 -36.41
CA ASN A 78 -62.90 38.28 -36.07
C ASN A 78 -61.78 38.59 -35.03
N ILE A 79 -62.14 38.33 -33.76
CA ILE A 79 -61.57 37.24 -32.91
C ILE A 79 -60.03 37.10 -32.81
N LEU A 80 -59.49 37.38 -31.62
CA LEU A 80 -58.73 36.37 -30.83
C LEU A 80 -58.64 36.76 -29.33
N ASP A 81 -58.70 35.73 -28.49
CA ASP A 81 -58.45 35.62 -27.04
C ASP A 81 -59.09 36.58 -26.00
N ARG A 82 -59.36 35.98 -24.83
CA ARG A 82 -60.09 36.57 -23.69
C ARG A 82 -59.14 36.89 -22.54
N HIS A 83 -58.90 38.17 -22.26
CA HIS A 83 -58.48 38.57 -20.92
C HIS A 83 -59.69 38.52 -19.96
N ILE A 84 -59.49 37.90 -18.80
CA ILE A 84 -60.50 37.84 -17.73
C ILE A 84 -60.58 39.22 -17.06
N THR A 85 -61.77 39.81 -17.05
CA THR A 85 -62.07 41.07 -16.36
C THR A 85 -62.70 40.78 -15.00
N ASP A 86 -61.89 40.81 -13.94
CA ASP A 86 -62.37 40.72 -12.56
C ASP A 86 -63.25 41.92 -12.20
N SER A 87 -64.57 41.73 -12.24
CA SER A 87 -65.52 42.52 -11.50
C SER A 87 -65.50 42.10 -10.02
N LEU A 88 -65.72 43.07 -9.11
CA LEU A 88 -65.78 42.82 -7.68
C LEU A 88 -66.92 41.82 -7.34
N PRO A 89 -66.64 40.65 -6.73
CA PRO A 89 -67.70 39.81 -6.19
C PRO A 89 -68.29 40.44 -4.91
N ASP A 90 -69.60 40.29 -4.75
CA ASP A 90 -70.39 40.85 -3.64
C ASP A 90 -70.76 39.74 -2.63
N PRO A 91 -70.18 39.72 -1.43
CA PRO A 91 -70.36 38.62 -0.47
C PRO A 91 -71.52 38.82 0.52
N SER A 92 -72.53 39.66 0.23
CA SER A 92 -73.68 39.85 1.15
C SER A 92 -75.03 40.06 0.47
N ALA A 93 -75.47 39.10 -0.34
CA ALA A 93 -76.75 39.16 -1.05
C ALA A 93 -77.99 38.88 -0.15
N SER A 94 -78.37 39.82 0.74
CA SER A 94 -79.72 39.82 1.35
C SER A 94 -80.20 41.18 1.86
N LEU A 95 -81.03 41.87 1.04
CA LEU A 95 -82.28 42.58 1.39
C LEU A 95 -82.68 43.55 0.24
N PRO A 96 -83.98 43.73 -0.06
CA PRO A 96 -84.41 44.43 -1.28
C PRO A 96 -84.61 45.95 -1.10
N GLY A 97 -84.22 46.71 -2.13
CA GLY A 97 -84.89 47.97 -2.48
C GLY A 97 -84.28 49.28 -1.96
N ARG A 98 -83.29 49.82 -2.67
CA ARG A 98 -83.05 51.28 -2.75
C ARG A 98 -82.50 51.66 -4.13
N ALA A 99 -82.82 52.88 -4.59
CA ALA A 99 -82.66 53.27 -5.99
C ALA A 99 -81.19 53.46 -6.41
N LYS A 100 -80.82 52.90 -7.57
CA LYS A 100 -79.52 53.15 -8.21
C LYS A 100 -79.41 54.62 -8.65
N ARG A 101 -78.49 55.38 -8.06
CA ARG A 101 -77.74 56.39 -8.83
C ARG A 101 -76.65 55.65 -9.60
N ILE A 102 -76.55 55.91 -10.90
CA ILE A 102 -75.47 55.37 -11.73
C ILE A 102 -74.32 56.40 -11.67
N THR A 103 -73.37 56.16 -10.78
CA THR A 103 -72.10 56.90 -10.78
C THR A 103 -71.25 56.40 -11.94
N GLN A 104 -70.92 57.26 -12.90
CA GLN A 104 -69.95 56.90 -13.94
C GLN A 104 -68.58 56.68 -13.30
N ALA A 105 -67.89 55.61 -13.70
CA ALA A 105 -66.55 55.32 -13.21
C ALA A 105 -65.53 56.20 -13.94
N LEU A 106 -64.86 57.08 -13.20
CA LEU A 106 -63.81 57.96 -13.72
C LEU A 106 -62.70 57.14 -14.40
N THR A 107 -62.21 57.61 -15.55
CA THR A 107 -61.12 56.94 -16.28
C THR A 107 -59.76 57.16 -15.60
N SER A 108 -58.66 56.67 -16.19
CA SER A 108 -57.31 56.86 -15.62
C SER A 108 -56.75 58.26 -15.92
N GLU A 109 -57.29 58.93 -16.95
CA GLU A 109 -56.75 60.15 -17.54
C GLU A 109 -57.39 61.43 -16.99
N GLU A 110 -58.61 61.33 -16.45
CA GLU A 110 -59.34 62.42 -15.76
C GLU A 110 -58.72 62.81 -14.40
N VAL A 111 -57.83 61.98 -13.86
CA VAL A 111 -57.43 61.96 -12.45
C VAL A 111 -55.91 61.95 -12.32
N GLU A 112 -55.35 63.07 -11.87
CA GLU A 112 -53.89 63.26 -11.70
C GLU A 112 -53.44 63.12 -10.24
N VAL A 113 -52.16 62.80 -10.07
CA VAL A 113 -51.50 62.77 -8.75
C VAL A 113 -50.94 64.17 -8.48
N VAL A 114 -51.18 64.68 -7.28
CA VAL A 114 -50.74 66.02 -6.87
C VAL A 114 -49.29 65.94 -6.38
N THR A 115 -48.38 66.68 -7.01
CA THR A 115 -46.98 66.74 -6.55
C THR A 115 -46.81 67.81 -5.46
N PRO A 116 -45.85 67.66 -4.52
CA PRO A 116 -45.55 68.66 -3.49
C PRO A 116 -45.11 70.05 -4.00
N ARG A 117 -45.05 70.29 -5.31
CA ARG A 117 -44.76 71.61 -5.91
C ARG A 117 -46.02 72.33 -6.43
N GLN A 118 -47.18 71.67 -6.42
CA GLN A 118 -48.46 72.16 -6.94
C GLN A 118 -49.45 72.50 -5.81
N TYR A 119 -49.15 72.08 -4.58
CA TYR A 119 -50.12 72.08 -3.49
C TYR A 119 -49.45 71.86 -2.12
N ASP A 120 -49.40 72.92 -1.30
CA ASP A 120 -48.66 72.91 -0.02
C ASP A 120 -49.46 72.33 1.17
N LEU A 121 -50.77 72.07 1.04
CA LEU A 121 -51.59 71.45 2.09
C LEU A 121 -51.68 69.94 1.88
N PHE A 122 -51.35 69.14 2.89
CA PHE A 122 -51.32 67.67 2.78
C PHE A 122 -50.40 67.13 1.65
N PRO A 123 -49.15 67.63 1.48
CA PRO A 123 -48.27 67.16 0.42
C PRO A 123 -47.78 65.73 0.66
N ILE A 124 -47.54 64.99 -0.42
CA ILE A 124 -47.07 63.60 -0.37
C ILE A 124 -45.73 63.51 0.38
N GLY A 125 -45.64 62.61 1.35
CA GLY A 125 -44.51 62.45 2.26
C GLY A 125 -44.60 63.23 3.58
N ALA A 126 -45.57 64.14 3.75
CA ALA A 126 -45.75 64.84 5.03
C ALA A 126 -46.23 63.91 6.15
N THR A 127 -45.77 64.17 7.38
CA THR A 127 -45.99 63.33 8.55
C THR A 127 -46.72 64.08 9.67
N TYR A 128 -47.68 63.41 10.31
CA TYR A 128 -48.62 64.01 11.27
C TYR A 128 -48.69 63.19 12.55
N ARG A 129 -48.52 63.83 13.70
CA ARG A 129 -48.49 63.19 15.02
C ARG A 129 -49.88 63.15 15.67
N LEU A 130 -50.09 62.22 16.60
CA LEU A 130 -51.35 62.04 17.31
C LEU A 130 -51.79 63.36 17.98
N GLY A 131 -53.03 63.78 17.71
CA GLY A 131 -53.61 65.03 18.22
C GLY A 131 -53.16 66.33 17.54
N GLN A 132 -52.23 66.29 16.57
CA GLN A 132 -51.70 67.47 15.87
C GLN A 132 -52.24 67.60 14.44
N ASP A 133 -52.64 68.80 14.04
CA ASP A 133 -53.38 69.08 12.78
C ASP A 133 -54.72 68.28 12.69
N LEU A 134 -55.48 68.49 11.62
CA LEU A 134 -56.76 67.84 11.35
C LEU A 134 -56.61 66.31 11.21
N ILE A 135 -55.48 65.84 10.68
CA ILE A 135 -55.16 64.40 10.60
C ILE A 135 -54.96 63.83 12.02
N GLY A 136 -54.06 64.40 12.82
CA GLY A 136 -53.83 63.93 14.19
C GLY A 136 -55.04 64.08 15.10
N TYR A 137 -55.89 65.09 14.90
CA TYR A 137 -57.14 65.23 15.62
C TYR A 137 -58.15 64.12 15.28
N VAL A 138 -58.33 63.79 14.00
CA VAL A 138 -59.19 62.66 13.59
C VAL A 138 -58.59 61.32 14.01
N TRP A 139 -57.26 61.19 14.04
CA TRP A 139 -56.58 60.02 14.60
C TRP A 139 -56.91 59.83 16.08
N HIS A 140 -56.77 60.89 16.89
CA HIS A 140 -57.05 60.87 18.32
C HIS A 140 -58.54 60.72 18.66
N LYS A 141 -59.46 61.33 17.89
CA LYS A 141 -60.92 61.22 18.14
C LYS A 141 -61.58 60.01 17.50
N ASN A 142 -60.97 59.42 16.47
CA ASN A 142 -61.46 58.24 15.76
C ASN A 142 -62.89 58.39 15.17
N GLU A 143 -63.29 59.64 14.94
CA GLU A 143 -64.56 60.06 14.34
C GLU A 143 -64.32 60.73 12.99
N THR A 144 -65.09 60.34 11.97
CA THR A 144 -65.18 61.06 10.70
C THR A 144 -65.54 62.53 10.94
N HIS A 145 -64.84 63.49 10.35
CA HIS A 145 -65.08 64.93 10.59
C HIS A 145 -65.40 65.67 9.29
N ILE A 146 -66.21 66.73 9.37
CA ILE A 146 -66.51 67.63 8.25
C ILE A 146 -66.09 69.04 8.69
N MET A 147 -65.19 69.67 7.93
CA MET A 147 -64.57 70.95 8.26
C MET A 147 -64.73 71.94 7.11
N ARG A 148 -64.96 73.22 7.37
CA ARG A 148 -64.82 74.28 6.34
C ARG A 148 -63.37 74.69 6.18
N GLN A 149 -63.07 75.33 5.06
CA GLN A 149 -61.78 75.97 4.84
C GLN A 149 -61.41 76.96 5.95
N GLU A 150 -62.34 77.84 6.31
CA GLU A 150 -62.18 78.87 7.36
C GLU A 150 -61.84 78.23 8.71
N ASP A 151 -62.62 77.23 9.13
CA ASP A 151 -62.42 76.50 10.38
C ASP A 151 -61.07 75.74 10.40
N TYR A 152 -60.67 75.12 9.29
CA TYR A 152 -59.38 74.43 9.17
C TYR A 152 -58.20 75.39 9.40
N PHE A 153 -58.22 76.55 8.75
CA PHE A 153 -57.19 77.57 8.93
C PHE A 153 -57.23 78.25 10.31
N ALA A 154 -58.39 78.36 10.95
CA ALA A 154 -58.53 78.96 12.28
C ALA A 154 -58.10 78.04 13.43
N PHE A 155 -58.24 76.72 13.29
CA PHE A 155 -58.04 75.77 14.39
C PHE A 155 -56.84 74.82 14.23
N PHE A 156 -56.34 74.56 13.02
CA PHE A 156 -55.35 73.50 12.77
C PHE A 156 -54.11 73.94 11.99
N TYR A 157 -54.24 74.88 11.05
CA TYR A 157 -53.09 75.40 10.31
C TYR A 157 -52.28 76.42 11.13
N THR A 158 -50.97 76.29 11.17
CA THR A 158 -50.05 77.10 12.02
C THR A 158 -49.00 77.90 11.23
N GLY A 159 -49.01 77.84 9.90
CA GLY A 159 -48.10 78.60 9.04
C GLY A 159 -48.64 79.98 8.64
N PRO A 160 -47.81 80.84 8.01
CA PRO A 160 -48.27 82.07 7.38
C PRO A 160 -49.12 81.76 6.13
N GLN A 161 -50.32 82.33 6.03
CA GLN A 161 -51.20 82.11 4.86
C GLN A 161 -50.67 82.73 3.56
N GLU A 162 -49.79 83.73 3.64
CA GLU A 162 -49.39 84.55 2.49
C GLU A 162 -48.41 83.85 1.52
N ASP A 163 -47.72 82.80 1.98
CA ASP A 163 -46.73 82.03 1.17
C ASP A 163 -47.29 80.75 0.52
N LEU A 164 -48.55 80.38 0.81
CA LEU A 164 -49.15 79.10 0.39
C LEU A 164 -49.39 78.99 -1.13
N LYS A 165 -48.73 78.03 -1.78
CA LYS A 165 -48.98 77.64 -3.17
C LYS A 165 -50.06 76.57 -3.23
N ILE A 166 -51.28 77.03 -3.46
CA ILE A 166 -52.48 76.19 -3.59
C ILE A 166 -53.11 76.47 -4.96
N ASP A 167 -52.91 75.57 -5.93
CA ASP A 167 -53.52 75.65 -7.26
C ASP A 167 -55.07 75.78 -7.19
N VAL A 168 -55.70 75.11 -6.23
CA VAL A 168 -57.17 74.98 -6.13
C VAL A 168 -57.62 74.95 -4.66
N MET A 169 -58.11 76.07 -4.12
CA MET A 169 -58.59 76.17 -2.74
C MET A 169 -59.84 75.31 -2.48
N PRO A 170 -59.83 74.35 -1.53
CA PRO A 170 -61.02 73.59 -1.15
C PRO A 170 -61.89 74.36 -0.16
N THR A 171 -63.21 74.35 -0.37
CA THR A 171 -64.20 75.00 0.51
C THR A 171 -64.60 74.11 1.69
N TRP A 172 -64.59 72.79 1.51
CA TRP A 172 -64.91 71.79 2.53
C TRP A 172 -64.01 70.56 2.48
N TYR A 173 -63.70 70.03 3.66
CA TYR A 173 -63.01 68.76 3.89
C TYR A 173 -63.96 67.76 4.58
N LEU A 174 -63.89 66.50 4.16
CA LEU A 174 -64.49 65.34 4.81
C LEU A 174 -63.37 64.35 5.13
N VAL A 175 -63.01 64.23 6.40
CA VAL A 175 -61.86 63.45 6.87
C VAL A 175 -62.35 62.20 7.58
N VAL A 176 -61.87 61.02 7.16
CA VAL A 176 -62.42 59.72 7.51
C VAL A 176 -61.31 58.82 8.08
N PRO A 177 -61.41 58.33 9.33
CA PRO A 177 -60.45 57.34 9.84
C PRO A 177 -60.68 55.96 9.21
N MET A 178 -59.59 55.28 8.88
CA MET A 178 -59.56 53.85 8.54
C MET A 178 -59.08 53.06 9.75
N GLN A 179 -59.94 52.17 10.27
CA GLN A 179 -59.60 51.24 11.34
C GLN A 179 -59.22 49.88 10.75
N GLU A 180 -58.36 49.11 11.42
CA GLU A 180 -58.29 47.67 11.20
C GLU A 180 -59.71 47.07 11.37
N PRO A 181 -60.16 46.14 10.51
CA PRO A 181 -61.34 45.33 10.80
C PRO A 181 -61.16 44.62 12.14
N THR A 182 -62.16 44.67 13.04
CA THR A 182 -62.11 43.90 14.30
C THR A 182 -62.20 42.41 14.01
N LEU A 183 -61.04 41.77 13.80
CA LEU A 183 -60.94 40.32 13.75
C LEU A 183 -61.31 39.75 15.12
N ILE A 184 -62.20 38.76 15.12
CA ILE A 184 -62.46 37.92 16.28
C ILE A 184 -61.38 36.84 16.25
N ASP A 185 -60.54 36.80 17.29
CA ASP A 185 -59.63 35.69 17.51
C ASP A 185 -60.45 34.44 17.86
N GLU A 186 -60.59 33.53 16.89
CA GLU A 186 -61.39 32.30 17.03
C GLU A 186 -60.82 31.34 18.09
N VAL A 187 -59.54 31.48 18.47
CA VAL A 187 -58.88 30.62 19.46
C VAL A 187 -59.15 31.09 20.89
N TYR A 188 -59.23 32.40 21.12
CA TYR A 188 -59.33 32.98 22.48
C TYR A 188 -60.57 33.82 22.76
N GLY A 189 -61.41 34.11 21.76
CA GLY A 189 -62.69 34.82 21.93
C GLY A 189 -62.60 36.27 22.38
N LYS A 190 -61.38 36.81 22.54
CA LYS A 190 -61.13 38.22 22.84
C LYS A 190 -61.07 39.01 21.54
N LYS A 191 -61.82 40.11 21.46
CA LYS A 191 -61.64 41.09 20.39
C LYS A 191 -60.29 41.78 20.56
N LYS A 192 -59.40 41.65 19.58
CA LYS A 192 -58.26 42.57 19.44
C LYS A 192 -58.83 43.98 19.28
N GLN A 193 -58.26 44.97 19.96
CA GLN A 193 -58.62 46.37 19.70
C GLN A 193 -58.09 46.74 18.31
N SER A 194 -58.96 47.26 17.44
CA SER A 194 -58.55 47.71 16.10
C SER A 194 -57.54 48.86 16.20
N GLY A 195 -56.36 48.67 15.61
CA GLY A 195 -55.46 49.78 15.28
C GLY A 195 -56.10 50.74 14.27
N MET A 196 -55.51 51.92 14.12
CA MET A 196 -55.84 52.81 13.01
C MET A 196 -54.87 52.54 11.86
N MET A 197 -55.38 52.13 10.70
CA MET A 197 -54.57 51.88 9.50
C MET A 197 -54.20 53.17 8.76
N GLY A 198 -54.99 54.23 8.92
CA GLY A 198 -54.79 55.46 8.17
C GLY A 198 -55.96 56.44 8.26
N ILE A 199 -55.89 57.52 7.49
CA ILE A 199 -56.91 58.56 7.37
C ILE A 199 -57.05 58.99 5.91
N ILE A 200 -58.29 59.05 5.43
CA ILE A 200 -58.63 59.56 4.09
C ILE A 200 -59.20 60.98 4.24
N ILE A 201 -58.67 61.93 3.49
CA ILE A 201 -59.23 63.28 3.32
C ILE A 201 -59.90 63.34 1.95
N LEU A 202 -61.20 63.61 1.91
CA LEU A 202 -61.93 64.00 0.71
C LEU A 202 -62.18 65.50 0.74
N TYR A 203 -62.16 66.17 -0.41
CA TYR A 203 -62.43 67.62 -0.46
C TYR A 203 -63.20 68.07 -1.70
N GLN A 204 -63.91 69.18 -1.55
CA GLN A 204 -64.69 69.86 -2.60
C GLN A 204 -64.28 71.33 -2.70
N THR A 205 -64.34 71.89 -3.91
CA THR A 205 -64.00 73.30 -4.18
C THR A 205 -65.19 74.12 -4.68
N THR A 206 -66.31 73.47 -5.00
CA THR A 206 -67.51 74.13 -5.55
C THR A 206 -68.23 74.95 -4.48
N THR A 207 -68.43 76.25 -4.73
CA THR A 207 -69.14 77.15 -3.83
C THR A 207 -70.64 76.84 -3.79
N GLY A 208 -71.06 76.11 -2.75
CA GLY A 208 -72.45 75.68 -2.53
C GLY A 208 -72.62 74.17 -2.39
N ALA A 209 -71.59 73.37 -2.70
CA ALA A 209 -71.55 71.98 -2.28
C ALA A 209 -71.25 71.89 -0.77
N VAL A 210 -71.96 71.02 -0.06
CA VAL A 210 -71.78 70.75 1.37
C VAL A 210 -71.94 69.26 1.60
N PHE A 211 -71.00 68.65 2.33
CA PHE A 211 -71.13 67.25 2.73
C PHE A 211 -72.34 67.06 3.67
N LEU A 212 -73.34 66.33 3.21
CA LEU A 212 -74.51 65.99 4.01
C LEU A 212 -74.10 65.05 5.16
N GLN A 213 -74.78 65.14 6.31
CA GLN A 213 -74.50 64.26 7.46
C GLN A 213 -74.66 62.76 7.14
N ARG A 214 -75.43 62.41 6.10
CA ARG A 214 -75.52 61.05 5.53
C ARG A 214 -74.23 60.60 4.81
N GLN A 215 -73.52 61.51 4.16
CA GLN A 215 -72.23 61.20 3.53
C GLN A 215 -71.13 60.95 4.58
N ARG A 216 -71.26 61.50 5.80
CA ARG A 216 -70.37 61.19 6.95
C ARG A 216 -70.37 59.69 7.28
N SER A 217 -71.54 59.03 7.28
CA SER A 217 -71.64 57.58 7.51
C SER A 217 -71.29 56.75 6.27
N GLU A 218 -71.80 57.12 5.09
CA GLU A 218 -71.51 56.39 3.83
C GLU A 218 -70.01 56.40 3.47
N ALA A 219 -69.28 57.48 3.81
CA ALA A 219 -67.83 57.54 3.63
C ALA A 219 -67.06 56.68 4.65
N ARG A 220 -67.57 56.51 5.87
CA ARG A 220 -66.97 55.65 6.89
C ARG A 220 -67.09 54.16 6.50
N GLU A 221 -68.27 53.72 6.08
CA GLU A 221 -68.48 52.37 5.54
C GLU A 221 -67.55 52.08 4.33
N PHE A 222 -67.27 53.09 3.50
CA PHE A 222 -66.34 52.95 2.39
C PHE A 222 -64.86 52.89 2.85
N ALA A 223 -64.47 53.66 3.87
CA ALA A 223 -63.13 53.59 4.46
C ALA A 223 -62.86 52.25 5.15
N GLU A 224 -63.84 51.71 5.89
CA GLU A 224 -63.76 50.38 6.51
C GLU A 224 -63.62 49.27 5.45
N ARG A 225 -64.28 49.41 4.29
CA ARG A 225 -64.08 48.52 3.13
C ARG A 225 -62.71 48.67 2.46
N ILE A 226 -62.13 49.88 2.44
CA ILE A 226 -60.75 50.09 1.97
C ILE A 226 -59.77 49.39 2.91
N ALA A 227 -59.88 49.59 4.22
CA ALA A 227 -59.03 48.97 5.22
C ALA A 227 -59.03 47.43 5.10
N LEU A 228 -60.23 46.83 5.00
CA LEU A 228 -60.39 45.40 4.73
C LEU A 228 -59.68 44.93 3.44
N TYR A 229 -59.73 45.72 2.36
CA TYR A 229 -59.03 45.38 1.11
C TYR A 229 -57.51 45.42 1.28
N LEU A 230 -56.97 46.46 1.92
CA LEU A 230 -55.53 46.61 2.13
C LEU A 230 -54.97 45.47 3.00
N GLN A 231 -55.65 45.14 4.11
CA GLN A 231 -55.28 44.03 4.98
C GLN A 231 -55.30 42.68 4.22
N ASN A 232 -56.29 42.46 3.35
CA ASN A 232 -56.34 41.25 2.51
C ASN A 232 -55.21 41.18 1.47
N ASP A 233 -54.79 42.31 0.90
CA ASP A 233 -53.69 42.34 -0.09
C ASP A 233 -52.32 42.12 0.57
N GLN A 234 -52.13 42.65 1.79
CA GLN A 234 -50.98 42.38 2.64
C GLN A 234 -50.91 40.89 3.03
N LEU A 235 -52.00 40.31 3.55
CA LEU A 235 -52.08 38.89 3.90
C LEU A 235 -51.82 37.97 2.68
N ARG A 236 -52.37 38.31 1.50
CA ARG A 236 -52.09 37.57 0.25
C ARG A 236 -50.64 37.67 -0.18
N SER A 237 -49.99 38.81 0.04
CA SER A 237 -48.58 39.01 -0.28
C SER A 237 -47.67 38.22 0.65
N GLN A 238 -47.98 38.17 1.95
CA GLN A 238 -47.32 37.31 2.94
C GLN A 238 -47.50 35.82 2.61
N GLN A 239 -48.73 35.39 2.28
CA GLN A 239 -49.02 34.01 1.84
C GLN A 239 -48.23 33.61 0.57
N ARG A 240 -48.04 34.54 -0.38
CA ARG A 240 -47.20 34.30 -1.57
C ARG A 240 -45.73 34.11 -1.18
N ARG A 241 -45.14 35.04 -0.42
CA ARG A 241 -43.74 34.92 0.09
C ARG A 241 -43.53 33.58 0.81
N SER A 242 -44.40 33.25 1.76
CA SER A 242 -44.39 31.97 2.48
C SER A 242 -44.49 30.76 1.56
N SER A 243 -45.38 30.78 0.55
CA SER A 243 -45.50 29.70 -0.45
C SER A 243 -44.24 29.54 -1.30
N ASP A 244 -43.56 30.64 -1.65
CA ASP A 244 -42.34 30.60 -2.45
C ASP A 244 -41.12 30.13 -1.63
N TYR A 245 -40.98 30.58 -0.38
CA TYR A 245 -39.98 30.04 0.56
C TYR A 245 -40.17 28.53 0.79
N LEU A 246 -41.41 28.05 0.91
CA LEU A 246 -41.70 26.61 1.05
C LEU A 246 -41.29 25.79 -0.19
N LYS A 247 -41.43 26.33 -1.42
CA LYS A 247 -40.93 25.69 -2.65
C LYS A 247 -39.40 25.61 -2.67
N GLN A 248 -38.72 26.68 -2.24
CA GLN A 248 -37.26 26.71 -2.12
C GLN A 248 -36.76 25.70 -1.05
N LEU A 249 -37.43 25.61 0.11
CA LEU A 249 -37.11 24.60 1.12
C LEU A 249 -37.34 23.17 0.63
N GLN A 250 -38.40 22.92 -0.16
CA GLN A 250 -38.68 21.60 -0.74
C GLN A 250 -37.61 21.16 -1.75
N SER A 251 -37.05 22.10 -2.55
CA SER A 251 -35.96 21.77 -3.47
C SER A 251 -34.66 21.47 -2.70
N ILE A 252 -34.37 22.18 -1.61
CA ILE A 252 -33.25 21.86 -0.71
C ILE A 252 -33.41 20.49 -0.05
N SER A 253 -34.59 20.19 0.51
CA SER A 253 -34.87 18.94 1.23
C SER A 253 -34.70 17.68 0.36
N THR A 254 -34.67 17.84 -0.96
CA THR A 254 -34.39 16.76 -1.93
C THR A 254 -32.97 16.82 -2.51
N ALA A 255 -32.44 18.02 -2.79
CA ALA A 255 -31.14 18.20 -3.43
C ALA A 255 -29.93 18.09 -2.47
N PHE A 256 -30.09 18.40 -1.18
CA PHE A 256 -28.96 18.47 -0.24
C PHE A 256 -28.61 17.09 0.35
N PRO A 257 -29.57 16.26 0.82
CA PRO A 257 -29.26 14.91 1.34
C PRO A 257 -28.67 13.95 0.29
N THR A 258 -28.77 14.29 -1.00
CA THR A 258 -28.19 13.51 -2.11
C THR A 258 -26.79 14.00 -2.53
N SER A 259 -26.28 15.09 -1.96
CA SER A 259 -24.94 15.62 -2.27
C SER A 259 -23.85 14.91 -1.46
N VAL A 260 -23.08 14.04 -2.12
CA VAL A 260 -21.98 13.27 -1.51
C VAL A 260 -20.68 14.08 -1.39
N GLN A 261 -20.59 15.25 -2.05
CA GLN A 261 -19.39 16.09 -2.07
C GLN A 261 -19.56 17.34 -1.22
N LEU A 262 -18.80 17.46 -0.13
CA LEU A 262 -18.85 18.60 0.79
C LEU A 262 -18.65 19.94 0.06
N ALA A 263 -17.64 20.02 -0.81
CA ALA A 263 -17.32 21.23 -1.60
C ALA A 263 -18.45 21.69 -2.53
N LYS A 264 -19.32 20.79 -3.00
CA LYS A 264 -20.50 21.13 -3.81
C LYS A 264 -21.73 21.43 -2.94
N LEU A 265 -21.84 20.78 -1.78
CA LEU A 265 -22.89 21.06 -0.81
C LEU A 265 -22.77 22.50 -0.27
N VAL A 266 -21.59 22.94 0.17
CA VAL A 266 -21.39 24.31 0.69
C VAL A 266 -21.62 25.41 -0.36
N GLU A 267 -21.27 25.16 -1.62
CA GLU A 267 -21.58 26.08 -2.72
C GLU A 267 -23.11 26.20 -2.91
N ASN A 268 -23.85 25.09 -2.89
CA ASN A 268 -25.32 25.13 -2.96
C ASN A 268 -25.94 25.89 -1.77
N VAL A 269 -25.34 25.84 -0.57
CA VAL A 269 -25.78 26.63 0.61
C VAL A 269 -25.68 28.11 0.31
N TYR A 270 -24.54 28.59 -0.21
CA TYR A 270 -24.38 29.99 -0.57
C TYR A 270 -25.41 30.46 -1.60
N GLN A 271 -25.59 29.69 -2.68
CA GLN A 271 -26.52 30.03 -3.77
C GLN A 271 -27.98 30.14 -3.29
N PHE A 272 -28.38 29.34 -2.29
CA PHE A 272 -29.70 29.46 -1.65
C PHE A 272 -29.79 30.65 -0.69
N THR A 273 -28.80 30.84 0.19
CA THR A 273 -28.80 31.93 1.18
C THR A 273 -28.92 33.29 0.49
N SER A 274 -28.13 33.50 -0.57
CA SER A 274 -28.13 34.72 -1.40
C SER A 274 -29.36 34.86 -2.30
N SER A 275 -30.30 33.89 -2.28
CA SER A 275 -31.60 33.95 -2.97
C SER A 275 -32.78 34.30 -2.04
N ILE A 276 -32.50 34.49 -0.74
CA ILE A 276 -33.50 34.77 0.30
C ILE A 276 -33.15 36.06 1.03
N VAL A 277 -31.88 36.22 1.42
CA VAL A 277 -31.38 37.39 2.15
C VAL A 277 -30.24 38.09 1.42
N ASP A 278 -29.95 39.33 1.81
CA ASP A 278 -28.74 40.02 1.38
C ASP A 278 -27.48 39.42 2.02
N VAL A 279 -26.45 39.21 1.19
CA VAL A 279 -25.20 38.54 1.57
C VAL A 279 -24.02 39.32 0.98
N LEU A 280 -23.41 40.17 1.80
CA LEU A 280 -22.11 40.78 1.52
C LEU A 280 -21.00 39.73 1.62
N SER A 281 -20.99 38.99 2.72
CA SER A 281 -20.00 37.95 3.03
C SER A 281 -20.68 36.79 3.78
N MET A 282 -20.19 35.56 3.57
CA MET A 282 -20.69 34.34 4.23
C MET A 282 -19.54 33.42 4.64
N LEU A 283 -19.62 32.81 5.83
CA LEU A 283 -18.65 31.85 6.36
C LEU A 283 -19.36 30.57 6.86
N ILE A 284 -18.76 29.40 6.59
CA ILE A 284 -19.16 28.11 7.16
C ILE A 284 -17.95 27.48 7.85
N SER A 285 -18.03 27.35 9.17
CA SER A 285 -17.03 26.71 10.03
C SER A 285 -17.58 25.40 10.58
N LEU A 286 -16.79 24.33 10.59
CA LEU A 286 -17.15 23.01 11.12
C LEU A 286 -16.24 22.62 12.30
N TYR A 287 -16.72 21.69 13.11
CA TYR A 287 -15.99 21.11 14.23
C TYR A 287 -15.73 19.62 13.99
N ASP A 288 -14.49 19.18 14.23
CA ASP A 288 -14.17 17.77 14.34
C ASP A 288 -14.06 17.36 15.81
N ARG A 289 -14.97 16.50 16.25
CA ARG A 289 -14.96 15.96 17.62
C ARG A 289 -13.76 15.05 17.86
N ASP A 290 -13.27 14.34 16.85
CA ASP A 290 -12.25 13.30 17.06
C ASP A 290 -10.83 13.89 17.20
N THR A 291 -10.68 15.17 16.87
CA THR A 291 -9.44 15.95 17.04
C THR A 291 -9.64 17.24 17.87
N GLU A 292 -10.86 17.47 18.37
CA GLU A 292 -11.32 18.64 19.15
C GLU A 292 -11.03 20.01 18.51
N LYS A 293 -11.09 20.06 17.17
CA LYS A 293 -10.60 21.18 16.35
C LYS A 293 -11.68 21.79 15.47
N ILE A 294 -11.72 23.13 15.46
CA ILE A 294 -12.59 23.95 14.60
C ILE A 294 -11.81 24.24 13.31
N TYR A 295 -12.51 24.28 12.17
CA TYR A 295 -11.93 24.65 10.89
C TYR A 295 -12.95 25.28 9.93
N ASP A 296 -12.50 26.27 9.16
CA ASP A 296 -13.28 26.92 8.11
C ASP A 296 -13.31 26.05 6.83
N VAL A 297 -14.49 25.90 6.23
CA VAL A 297 -14.73 25.03 5.06
C VAL A 297 -15.11 25.81 3.81
N PHE A 298 -15.75 26.96 4.00
CA PHE A 298 -16.20 27.82 2.91
C PHE A 298 -16.31 29.26 3.39
N ALA A 299 -15.69 30.20 2.66
CA ALA A 299 -15.89 31.63 2.89
C ALA A 299 -16.06 32.38 1.57
N ILE A 300 -16.94 33.37 1.59
CA ILE A 300 -17.12 34.40 0.57
C ILE A 300 -17.03 35.76 1.24
N ARG A 301 -16.31 36.70 0.63
CA ARG A 301 -16.14 38.09 1.08
C ARG A 301 -16.41 39.03 -0.08
N GLU A 302 -17.28 40.02 0.12
CA GLU A 302 -17.65 41.00 -0.91
C GLU A 302 -18.07 40.30 -2.22
N GLY A 303 -18.90 39.27 -2.11
CA GLY A 303 -19.36 38.41 -3.22
C GLY A 303 -18.30 37.49 -3.87
N ASN A 304 -17.03 37.57 -3.47
CA ASN A 304 -15.93 36.78 -4.04
C ASN A 304 -15.56 35.59 -3.14
N ARG A 305 -15.29 34.43 -3.74
CA ARG A 305 -14.91 33.21 -3.02
C ARG A 305 -13.45 33.27 -2.55
N VAL A 306 -13.22 32.93 -1.28
CA VAL A 306 -11.88 32.82 -0.72
C VAL A 306 -11.30 31.45 -1.07
N GLU A 307 -10.24 31.43 -1.87
CA GLU A 307 -9.52 30.22 -2.25
C GLU A 307 -8.53 29.77 -1.16
N GLY A 308 -8.04 28.53 -1.24
CA GLY A 308 -7.06 27.95 -0.30
C GLY A 308 -7.66 27.29 0.96
N LEU A 309 -8.74 27.84 1.54
CA LEU A 309 -9.37 27.33 2.77
C LEU A 309 -9.70 25.82 2.72
N ALA A 310 -10.16 25.35 1.56
CA ALA A 310 -10.56 23.95 1.37
C ALA A 310 -9.38 22.96 1.19
N GLU A 311 -8.16 23.44 0.95
CA GLU A 311 -6.96 22.59 0.80
C GLU A 311 -6.15 22.48 2.10
N LYS A 312 -6.20 23.52 2.94
CA LYS A 312 -5.63 23.53 4.29
C LYS A 312 -6.60 24.25 5.24
N PRO A 313 -7.46 23.51 5.96
CA PRO A 313 -8.18 24.09 7.08
C PRO A 313 -7.19 24.72 8.08
N GLU A 314 -7.40 25.99 8.44
CA GLU A 314 -6.77 26.53 9.63
C GLU A 314 -7.40 25.85 10.85
N ILE A 315 -6.54 25.24 11.65
CA ILE A 315 -6.91 24.32 12.73
C ILE A 315 -6.73 25.06 14.05
N ILE A 316 -7.85 25.41 14.70
CA ILE A 316 -7.84 26.10 15.99
C ILE A 316 -7.79 25.05 17.11
N GLU A 317 -6.80 25.15 18.00
CA GLU A 317 -6.63 24.21 19.12
C GLU A 317 -7.60 24.49 20.28
N PRO A 318 -7.90 23.52 21.17
CA PRO A 318 -8.84 23.69 22.28
C PRO A 318 -8.61 24.88 23.21
N GLY A 319 -7.36 25.36 23.34
CA GLY A 319 -7.03 26.56 24.12
C GLY A 319 -7.35 27.89 23.44
N GLU A 320 -7.57 27.87 22.12
CA GLU A 320 -7.76 29.05 21.26
C GLU A 320 -9.20 29.12 20.69
N HIS A 321 -10.12 28.28 21.19
CA HIS A 321 -11.52 28.25 20.75
C HIS A 321 -12.20 29.63 20.91
N PRO A 322 -12.70 30.24 19.82
CA PRO A 322 -13.28 31.58 19.85
C PRO A 322 -14.45 31.74 20.82
N VAL A 323 -14.68 32.96 21.29
CA VAL A 323 -15.79 33.33 22.17
C VAL A 323 -17.14 32.96 21.56
N TRP A 324 -17.29 33.15 20.24
CA TRP A 324 -18.52 32.75 19.53
C TRP A 324 -18.75 31.24 19.53
N TRP A 325 -17.69 30.41 19.49
CA TRP A 325 -17.81 28.95 19.55
C TRP A 325 -18.27 28.49 20.93
N ARG A 326 -17.70 29.09 21.98
CA ARG A 326 -18.13 28.87 23.37
C ARG A 326 -19.59 29.29 23.57
N ALA A 327 -19.94 30.50 23.15
CA ALA A 327 -21.30 31.02 23.24
C ALA A 327 -22.34 30.19 22.46
N THR A 328 -21.98 29.64 21.28
CA THR A 328 -22.89 28.79 20.50
C THR A 328 -23.03 27.38 21.06
N GLN A 329 -22.00 26.79 21.68
CA GLN A 329 -22.12 25.52 22.39
C GLN A 329 -22.94 25.65 23.70
N GLU A 330 -22.83 26.78 24.41
CA GLU A 330 -23.57 27.04 25.65
C GLU A 330 -25.03 27.43 25.38
N LYS A 331 -25.26 28.54 24.66
CA LYS A 331 -26.60 29.11 24.43
C LYS A 331 -27.39 28.32 23.37
N LYS A 332 -26.72 27.78 22.36
CA LYS A 332 -27.31 27.02 21.23
C LYS A 332 -28.43 27.76 20.48
N GLU A 333 -28.38 29.09 20.49
CA GLU A 333 -29.35 29.98 19.85
C GLU A 333 -28.71 30.77 18.70
N LYS A 334 -29.54 31.37 17.84
CA LYS A 334 -29.11 32.29 16.79
C LYS A 334 -28.61 33.60 17.40
N LEU A 335 -27.61 34.20 16.77
CA LEU A 335 -27.10 35.53 17.14
C LEU A 335 -27.36 36.49 15.98
N LEU A 336 -28.14 37.55 16.26
CA LEU A 336 -28.40 38.66 15.34
C LEU A 336 -27.85 39.93 15.99
N LEU A 337 -27.02 40.68 15.26
CA LEU A 337 -26.47 41.96 15.71
C LEU A 337 -26.73 43.04 14.64
N ASP A 338 -27.26 44.19 15.06
CA ASP A 338 -27.18 45.43 14.31
C ASP A 338 -25.80 46.06 14.59
N LEU A 339 -24.95 46.08 13.58
CA LEU A 339 -23.58 46.58 13.70
C LEU A 339 -23.50 48.11 13.58
N THR A 340 -24.57 48.78 13.14
CA THR A 340 -24.59 50.25 13.03
C THR A 340 -24.68 50.96 14.40
N HIS A 341 -25.07 50.21 15.44
CA HIS A 341 -25.15 50.67 16.83
C HIS A 341 -24.27 49.83 17.80
N TYR A 342 -23.35 49.02 17.27
CA TYR A 342 -22.50 48.13 18.07
C TYR A 342 -21.21 48.82 18.53
N GLU A 343 -21.15 49.19 19.81
CA GLU A 343 -19.88 49.52 20.47
C GLU A 343 -19.15 48.22 20.88
N SER A 344 -17.80 48.27 20.91
CA SER A 344 -16.90 47.13 21.19
C SER A 344 -17.36 46.25 22.36
N GLY A 345 -17.42 44.93 22.15
CA GLY A 345 -18.04 43.99 23.08
C GLY A 345 -17.53 42.55 22.97
N GLU A 346 -18.32 41.62 23.52
CA GLU A 346 -17.95 40.19 23.68
C GLU A 346 -17.70 39.46 22.34
N TYR A 347 -18.11 40.02 21.19
CA TYR A 347 -18.06 39.36 19.89
C TYR A 347 -17.11 40.02 18.87
N ASP A 348 -16.29 41.00 19.26
CA ASP A 348 -15.31 41.67 18.39
C ASP A 348 -14.37 40.67 17.67
N GLU A 349 -13.92 39.62 18.36
CA GLU A 349 -13.08 38.54 17.81
C GLU A 349 -13.69 37.86 16.57
N LEU A 350 -15.02 37.70 16.56
CA LEU A 350 -15.77 37.13 15.44
C LEU A 350 -15.87 38.09 14.25
N LEU A 351 -15.80 39.40 14.50
CA LEU A 351 -15.79 40.43 13.47
C LEU A 351 -14.39 40.62 12.86
N THR A 352 -13.30 40.26 13.55
CA THR A 352 -11.91 40.38 13.06
C THR A 352 -11.28 39.08 12.56
N GLY A 353 -12.08 38.06 12.22
CA GLY A 353 -11.61 36.69 11.95
C GLY A 353 -10.75 36.48 10.69
N THR A 354 -10.32 35.23 10.50
CA THR A 354 -9.48 34.66 9.41
C THR A 354 -9.78 35.18 7.99
N TRP A 355 -11.06 35.40 7.71
CA TRP A 355 -11.61 35.83 6.44
C TRP A 355 -11.68 37.36 6.22
N GLY A 356 -11.50 38.17 7.27
CA GLY A 356 -11.35 39.63 7.21
C GLY A 356 -12.38 40.43 8.04
N ASP A 357 -12.05 41.70 8.29
CA ASP A 357 -12.80 42.64 9.14
C ASP A 357 -14.24 42.91 8.67
N GLN A 358 -15.22 42.53 9.50
CA GLN A 358 -16.65 42.66 9.26
C GLN A 358 -17.30 43.91 9.89
N HIS A 359 -16.56 44.79 10.60
CA HIS A 359 -17.13 46.01 11.21
C HIS A 359 -17.70 47.02 10.18
N LYS A 360 -17.55 46.77 8.88
CA LYS A 360 -18.15 47.54 7.79
C LYS A 360 -19.56 47.09 7.39
N ALA A 361 -20.03 45.95 7.89
CA ALA A 361 -21.40 45.51 7.68
C ALA A 361 -22.37 46.28 8.60
N GLY A 362 -23.63 46.42 8.17
CA GLY A 362 -24.72 46.97 8.98
C GLY A 362 -25.49 45.91 9.76
N SER A 363 -25.53 44.66 9.26
CA SER A 363 -26.16 43.52 9.95
C SER A 363 -25.26 42.30 9.95
N PHE A 364 -25.33 41.55 11.05
CA PHE A 364 -24.64 40.27 11.23
C PHE A 364 -25.61 39.20 11.75
N LEU A 365 -25.60 38.01 11.14
CA LEU A 365 -26.39 36.85 11.54
C LEU A 365 -25.53 35.58 11.61
N LEU A 366 -25.53 34.92 12.78
CA LEU A 366 -24.94 33.60 12.96
C LEU A 366 -25.99 32.57 13.38
N LEU A 367 -25.98 31.43 12.68
CA LEU A 367 -26.89 30.30 12.85
C LEU A 367 -26.09 29.03 13.23
N PRO A 368 -26.24 28.50 14.46
CA PRO A 368 -25.55 27.29 14.88
C PRO A 368 -26.10 26.03 14.20
N MET A 369 -25.18 25.20 13.67
CA MET A 369 -25.48 23.96 12.96
C MET A 369 -25.62 22.81 13.98
N LYS A 370 -26.85 22.36 14.25
CA LYS A 370 -27.18 21.46 15.36
C LYS A 370 -27.49 20.04 14.88
N MET A 371 -26.91 19.04 15.55
CA MET A 371 -27.35 17.63 15.47
C MET A 371 -27.84 17.19 16.84
N PHE A 372 -29.14 16.98 16.99
CA PHE A 372 -29.78 16.65 18.26
C PHE A 372 -29.48 17.71 19.35
N ASN A 373 -28.54 17.44 20.27
CA ASN A 373 -28.16 18.35 21.37
C ASN A 373 -26.68 18.82 21.28
N ARG A 374 -25.99 18.63 20.14
CA ARG A 374 -24.62 19.14 19.89
C ARG A 374 -24.59 20.13 18.73
N VAL A 375 -23.76 21.16 18.82
CA VAL A 375 -23.39 22.00 17.67
C VAL A 375 -22.19 21.35 16.97
N ILE A 376 -22.25 21.23 15.63
CA ILE A 376 -21.17 20.67 14.80
C ILE A 376 -20.50 21.72 13.88
N GLY A 377 -20.96 22.97 13.94
CA GLY A 377 -20.48 24.08 13.12
C GLY A 377 -21.38 25.30 13.21
N SER A 378 -21.11 26.31 12.38
CA SER A 378 -21.86 27.56 12.29
C SER A 378 -21.93 28.06 10.85
N LEU A 379 -23.09 28.59 10.47
CA LEU A 379 -23.25 29.45 9.30
C LEU A 379 -23.28 30.91 9.77
N CYS A 380 -22.44 31.75 9.16
CA CYS A 380 -22.31 33.18 9.46
C CYS A 380 -22.55 33.99 8.18
N ILE A 381 -23.31 35.08 8.28
CA ILE A 381 -23.78 35.89 7.14
C ILE A 381 -23.73 37.38 7.54
N THR A 382 -23.23 38.25 6.66
CA THR A 382 -23.21 39.72 6.86
C THR A 382 -23.85 40.48 5.70
N SER A 383 -24.38 41.67 5.97
CA SER A 383 -25.04 42.58 5.01
C SER A 383 -24.63 44.03 5.28
N LEU A 384 -24.59 44.88 4.25
CA LEU A 384 -24.33 46.32 4.39
C LEU A 384 -25.51 47.10 4.99
N HIS A 385 -26.72 46.55 4.95
CA HIS A 385 -27.91 47.25 5.44
C HIS A 385 -28.11 47.00 6.95
N PRO A 386 -28.53 47.99 7.76
CA PRO A 386 -29.00 47.76 9.12
C PRO A 386 -30.33 46.99 9.11
N ASN A 387 -30.51 46.09 10.08
CA ASN A 387 -31.69 45.22 10.21
C ASN A 387 -32.10 44.49 8.91
N ALA A 388 -31.11 43.96 8.18
CA ALA A 388 -31.30 43.34 6.86
C ALA A 388 -32.14 42.05 6.87
N TYR A 389 -32.18 41.36 8.03
CA TYR A 389 -32.70 40.01 8.21
C TYR A 389 -33.98 40.01 9.05
N HIS A 390 -35.11 39.62 8.45
CA HIS A 390 -36.41 39.55 9.12
C HIS A 390 -36.65 38.18 9.76
N GLU A 391 -37.56 38.09 10.73
CA GLU A 391 -37.81 36.83 11.45
C GLU A 391 -38.28 35.70 10.52
N GLU A 392 -39.12 35.99 9.51
CA GLU A 392 -39.55 35.01 8.50
C GLU A 392 -38.36 34.46 7.70
N GLU A 393 -37.45 35.33 7.25
CA GLU A 393 -36.24 34.95 6.50
C GLU A 393 -35.31 34.09 7.37
N ILE A 394 -35.14 34.47 8.65
CA ILE A 394 -34.32 33.76 9.62
C ILE A 394 -34.87 32.36 9.92
N GLN A 395 -36.19 32.19 10.07
CA GLN A 395 -36.81 30.87 10.30
C GLN A 395 -36.60 29.91 9.11
N VAL A 396 -36.62 30.44 7.88
CA VAL A 396 -36.30 29.67 6.66
C VAL A 396 -34.83 29.28 6.62
N LEU A 397 -33.92 30.18 6.96
CA LEU A 397 -32.48 29.89 7.05
C LEU A 397 -32.15 28.90 8.18
N GLU A 398 -32.77 29.00 9.36
CA GLU A 398 -32.63 28.03 10.45
C GLU A 398 -33.06 26.63 10.01
N THR A 399 -34.17 26.53 9.28
CA THR A 399 -34.69 25.27 8.72
C THR A 399 -33.72 24.68 7.69
N MET A 400 -33.22 25.50 6.76
CA MET A 400 -32.19 25.09 5.79
C MET A 400 -30.91 24.61 6.51
N VAL A 401 -30.45 25.34 7.53
CA VAL A 401 -29.27 24.97 8.32
C VAL A 401 -29.42 23.59 8.93
N GLN A 402 -30.58 23.20 9.47
CA GLN A 402 -30.77 21.82 9.98
C GLN A 402 -30.61 20.77 8.86
N ILE A 403 -31.18 21.00 7.67
CA ILE A 403 -31.07 20.08 6.52
C ILE A 403 -29.62 19.98 6.02
N VAL A 404 -28.91 21.11 5.94
CA VAL A 404 -27.48 21.16 5.61
C VAL A 404 -26.66 20.39 6.65
N THR A 405 -26.95 20.56 7.93
CA THR A 405 -26.19 19.95 9.03
C THR A 405 -26.18 18.43 8.90
N VAL A 406 -27.34 17.81 8.64
CA VAL A 406 -27.45 16.37 8.38
C VAL A 406 -26.67 15.96 7.12
N SER A 407 -26.76 16.77 6.06
CA SER A 407 -26.10 16.50 4.77
C SER A 407 -24.57 16.59 4.86
N ILE A 408 -24.03 17.53 5.64
CA ILE A 408 -22.58 17.69 5.89
C ILE A 408 -22.04 16.52 6.70
N GLU A 409 -22.71 16.12 7.80
CA GLU A 409 -22.30 14.97 8.61
C GLU A 409 -22.29 13.69 7.76
N ASN A 410 -23.33 13.48 6.93
CA ASN A 410 -23.39 12.34 6.01
C ASN A 410 -22.26 12.35 4.97
N ALA A 411 -21.94 13.50 4.37
CA ALA A 411 -20.84 13.61 3.43
C ALA A 411 -19.48 13.33 4.09
N LYS A 412 -19.24 13.87 5.30
CA LYS A 412 -18.02 13.65 6.10
C LYS A 412 -17.86 12.18 6.52
N LEU A 413 -18.95 11.53 6.93
CA LEU A 413 -18.97 10.10 7.24
C LEU A 413 -18.71 9.23 6.00
N TYR A 414 -19.28 9.59 4.85
CA TYR A 414 -19.06 8.87 3.59
C TYR A 414 -17.61 8.98 3.10
N GLU A 415 -17.01 10.17 3.18
CA GLU A 415 -15.60 10.42 2.83
C GLU A 415 -14.67 9.56 3.70
N ARG A 416 -14.79 9.68 5.03
CA ARG A 416 -14.02 8.89 6.01
C ARG A 416 -14.19 7.37 5.79
N SER A 417 -15.41 6.92 5.52
CA SER A 417 -15.70 5.50 5.20
C SER A 417 -14.99 5.04 3.91
N ARG A 418 -15.00 5.87 2.86
CA ARG A 418 -14.33 5.59 1.59
C ARG A 418 -12.81 5.59 1.73
N GLU A 419 -12.24 6.44 2.59
CA GLU A 419 -10.81 6.42 2.93
C GLU A 419 -10.42 5.20 3.75
N ALA A 420 -11.21 4.85 4.78
CA ALA A 420 -11.01 3.63 5.56
C ALA A 420 -11.08 2.38 4.68
N LEU A 421 -12.02 2.31 3.74
CA LEU A 421 -12.15 1.23 2.76
C LEU A 421 -10.96 1.18 1.79
N ARG A 422 -10.48 2.33 1.29
CA ARG A 422 -9.26 2.41 0.46
C ARG A 422 -8.02 1.94 1.24
N GLY A 423 -7.90 2.32 2.51
CA GLY A 423 -6.83 1.88 3.40
C GLY A 423 -6.92 0.39 3.77
N ALA A 424 -8.13 -0.15 3.89
CA ALA A 424 -8.38 -1.58 4.11
C ALA A 424 -8.02 -2.39 2.85
N LYS A 425 -8.50 -1.98 1.67
CA LYS A 425 -8.18 -2.66 0.41
C LYS A 425 -6.68 -2.67 0.12
N LYS A 426 -5.97 -1.56 0.36
CA LYS A 426 -4.50 -1.52 0.25
C LYS A 426 -3.79 -2.47 1.22
N ARG A 427 -4.33 -2.70 2.43
CA ARG A 427 -3.80 -3.69 3.38
C ARG A 427 -4.10 -5.12 2.94
N GLU A 428 -5.28 -5.37 2.37
CA GLU A 428 -5.69 -6.66 1.81
C GLU A 428 -4.83 -7.03 0.58
N GLU A 429 -4.66 -6.10 -0.36
CA GLU A 429 -3.77 -6.23 -1.53
C GLU A 429 -2.33 -6.54 -1.11
N LEU A 430 -1.83 -5.88 -0.05
CA LEU A 430 -0.49 -6.12 0.50
C LEU A 430 -0.35 -7.50 1.16
N LEU A 431 -1.34 -7.92 1.96
CA LEU A 431 -1.36 -9.25 2.58
C LEU A 431 -1.50 -10.37 1.52
N ALA A 432 -2.26 -10.13 0.45
CA ALA A 432 -2.35 -11.06 -0.68
C ALA A 432 -1.01 -11.19 -1.41
N ALA A 433 -0.29 -10.08 -1.65
CA ALA A 433 1.05 -10.10 -2.23
C ALA A 433 2.06 -10.85 -1.33
N MET A 434 2.05 -10.57 -0.02
CA MET A 434 2.89 -11.26 0.97
C MET A 434 2.61 -12.78 1.00
N ASN A 435 1.34 -13.18 1.08
CA ASN A 435 0.95 -14.59 1.07
C ASN A 435 1.31 -15.28 -0.25
N SER A 436 1.14 -14.59 -1.38
CA SER A 436 1.54 -15.10 -2.70
C SER A 436 3.04 -15.34 -2.78
N ALA A 437 3.86 -14.38 -2.36
CA ALA A 437 5.33 -14.52 -2.31
C ALA A 437 5.79 -15.65 -1.38
N LEU A 438 5.20 -15.75 -0.18
CA LEU A 438 5.48 -16.86 0.76
C LEU A 438 5.06 -18.21 0.17
N GLN A 439 3.94 -18.28 -0.56
CA GLN A 439 3.54 -19.48 -1.30
C GLN A 439 4.46 -19.77 -2.49
N THR A 440 4.94 -18.79 -3.24
CA THR A 440 5.92 -19.00 -4.32
C THR A 440 7.20 -19.64 -3.81
N ILE A 441 7.66 -19.28 -2.60
CA ILE A 441 8.83 -19.91 -1.95
C ILE A 441 8.49 -21.29 -1.35
N SER A 442 7.30 -21.45 -0.75
CA SER A 442 6.94 -22.66 0.01
C SER A 442 6.27 -23.79 -0.79
N VAL A 443 5.72 -23.45 -1.96
CA VAL A 443 4.93 -24.34 -2.83
C VAL A 443 5.66 -24.57 -4.17
N SER A 444 6.83 -23.95 -4.39
CA SER A 444 7.75 -24.39 -5.45
C SER A 444 8.14 -25.84 -5.17
N THR A 445 7.64 -26.78 -5.97
CA THR A 445 7.96 -28.21 -5.91
C THR A 445 9.35 -28.49 -6.50
N VAL A 446 10.30 -27.59 -6.22
CA VAL A 446 11.59 -27.49 -6.86
C VAL A 446 12.63 -27.63 -5.76
N LEU A 447 13.38 -28.73 -5.84
CA LEU A 447 14.47 -29.05 -4.91
C LEU A 447 15.80 -28.40 -5.34
N ASP A 448 15.81 -27.72 -6.50
CA ASP A 448 16.91 -26.92 -6.99
C ASP A 448 17.02 -25.62 -6.17
N VAL A 449 18.15 -25.46 -5.51
CA VAL A 449 18.49 -24.30 -4.67
C VAL A 449 18.42 -22.99 -5.47
N ASN A 450 18.78 -22.98 -6.75
CA ASN A 450 18.91 -21.77 -7.56
C ASN A 450 17.55 -21.15 -7.88
N ASP A 451 16.56 -21.97 -8.25
CA ASP A 451 15.18 -21.52 -8.51
C ASP A 451 14.54 -20.92 -7.25
N ILE A 452 14.77 -21.53 -6.08
CA ILE A 452 14.33 -20.98 -4.79
C ILE A 452 14.95 -19.60 -4.55
N GLN A 453 16.25 -19.44 -4.81
CA GLN A 453 16.95 -18.17 -4.63
C GLN A 453 16.46 -17.09 -5.61
N HIS A 454 16.33 -17.40 -6.92
CA HIS A 454 15.79 -16.46 -7.91
C HIS A 454 14.37 -15.99 -7.52
N LYS A 455 13.49 -16.93 -7.14
CA LYS A 455 12.11 -16.62 -6.71
C LYS A 455 12.07 -15.81 -5.42
N PHE A 456 12.98 -16.06 -4.47
CA PHE A 456 13.12 -15.27 -3.26
C PHE A 456 13.51 -13.82 -3.56
N VAL A 457 14.55 -13.62 -4.37
CA VAL A 457 15.10 -12.29 -4.68
C VAL A 457 14.15 -11.46 -5.55
N GLU A 458 13.48 -12.09 -6.53
CA GLU A 458 12.39 -11.46 -7.28
C GLU A 458 11.21 -11.09 -6.35
N SER A 459 10.78 -12.00 -5.48
CA SER A 459 9.67 -11.74 -4.54
C SER A 459 9.99 -10.61 -3.57
N ALA A 460 11.24 -10.50 -3.12
CA ALA A 460 11.72 -9.40 -2.30
C ALA A 460 11.62 -8.05 -3.06
N ALA A 461 12.09 -7.99 -4.31
CA ALA A 461 11.97 -6.78 -5.15
C ALA A 461 10.50 -6.36 -5.35
N LYS A 462 9.62 -7.32 -5.65
CA LYS A 462 8.18 -7.08 -5.85
C LYS A 462 7.48 -6.59 -4.58
N LEU A 463 7.79 -7.16 -3.42
CA LEU A 463 7.22 -6.76 -2.13
C LEU A 463 7.74 -5.40 -1.63
N ALA A 464 9.05 -5.15 -1.81
CA ALA A 464 9.67 -3.88 -1.47
C ALA A 464 9.30 -2.76 -2.46
N GLN A 465 8.83 -3.10 -3.67
CA GLN A 465 8.68 -2.19 -4.81
C GLN A 465 10.01 -1.48 -5.10
N THR A 466 11.06 -2.26 -5.36
CA THR A 466 12.43 -1.77 -5.59
C THR A 466 13.00 -2.27 -6.89
N GLU A 467 13.81 -1.44 -7.52
CA GLU A 467 14.41 -1.72 -8.83
C GLU A 467 15.39 -2.89 -8.79
N MET A 468 16.11 -3.07 -7.66
CA MET A 468 17.15 -4.08 -7.49
C MET A 468 17.04 -4.83 -6.15
N SER A 469 17.33 -6.13 -6.18
CA SER A 469 17.37 -7.05 -5.04
C SER A 469 18.45 -8.11 -5.29
N ILE A 470 19.21 -8.50 -4.27
CA ILE A 470 20.40 -9.38 -4.41
C ILE A 470 20.47 -10.33 -3.21
N PHE A 471 20.77 -11.60 -3.44
CA PHE A 471 21.10 -12.56 -2.38
C PHE A 471 22.59 -12.94 -2.41
N PHE A 472 23.23 -12.71 -1.27
CA PHE A 472 24.60 -13.08 -0.99
C PHE A 472 24.59 -14.35 -0.12
N GLN A 473 25.05 -15.49 -0.65
CA GLN A 473 25.16 -16.72 0.14
C GLN A 473 26.47 -16.70 0.93
N CYS A 474 26.45 -17.24 2.15
CA CYS A 474 27.65 -17.42 2.97
C CYS A 474 28.49 -18.59 2.43
N SER A 475 29.82 -18.43 2.37
CA SER A 475 30.75 -19.49 1.98
C SER A 475 30.80 -20.63 3.02
N ALA A 476 31.25 -21.82 2.61
CA ALA A 476 31.26 -23.01 3.48
C ALA A 476 32.18 -22.85 4.72
N ASP A 477 33.26 -22.09 4.59
CA ASP A 477 34.18 -21.67 5.67
C ASP A 477 33.64 -20.50 6.52
N LYS A 478 32.53 -19.89 6.09
CA LYS A 478 31.88 -18.70 6.64
C LYS A 478 32.77 -17.46 6.72
N GLU A 479 33.76 -17.35 5.84
CA GLU A 479 34.65 -16.18 5.76
C GLU A 479 34.13 -15.09 4.80
N GLN A 480 33.42 -15.48 3.74
CA GLN A 480 32.96 -14.59 2.67
C GLN A 480 31.44 -14.67 2.43
N LEU A 481 30.92 -13.62 1.79
CA LEU A 481 29.60 -13.54 1.19
C LEU A 481 29.77 -13.44 -0.32
N ILE A 482 29.16 -14.38 -1.06
CA ILE A 482 29.26 -14.52 -2.51
C ILE A 482 27.89 -14.23 -3.11
N VAL A 483 27.79 -13.34 -4.11
CA VAL A 483 26.51 -13.16 -4.82
C VAL A 483 26.19 -14.43 -5.60
N GLN A 484 25.05 -15.03 -5.28
CA GLN A 484 24.53 -16.19 -6.00
C GLN A 484 23.43 -15.80 -7.00
N THR A 485 22.58 -14.82 -6.65
CA THR A 485 21.56 -14.34 -7.58
C THR A 485 21.17 -12.88 -7.34
N ALA A 486 20.76 -12.22 -8.41
CA ALA A 486 20.30 -10.84 -8.43
C ALA A 486 19.03 -10.71 -9.29
N TYR A 487 18.18 -9.75 -8.93
CA TYR A 487 17.02 -9.33 -9.71
C TYR A 487 17.10 -7.83 -9.97
N GLU A 488 16.97 -7.43 -11.24
CA GLU A 488 16.87 -6.04 -11.66
C GLU A 488 15.65 -5.84 -12.56
N THR A 489 14.93 -4.74 -12.35
CA THR A 489 13.63 -4.47 -13.00
C THR A 489 13.79 -3.85 -14.41
N GLN A 490 14.47 -4.60 -15.29
CA GLN A 490 14.74 -4.37 -16.72
C GLN A 490 15.26 -2.99 -17.19
N LYS A 491 16.50 -3.04 -17.69
CA LYS A 491 16.97 -2.43 -18.95
C LYS A 491 16.85 -0.90 -19.07
N GLN A 492 17.98 -0.22 -18.85
CA GLN A 492 18.28 0.94 -19.69
C GLN A 492 18.33 0.51 -21.17
N ARG A 493 17.65 1.26 -22.04
CA ARG A 493 17.87 1.20 -23.49
C ARG A 493 19.26 1.75 -23.81
N PHE A 494 20.25 0.88 -24.00
CA PHE A 494 21.35 1.23 -24.90
C PHE A 494 20.79 1.41 -26.31
N GLN A 495 21.13 2.50 -26.98
CA GLN A 495 20.69 2.77 -28.34
C GLN A 495 21.57 1.97 -29.32
N GLY A 496 21.10 0.78 -29.69
CA GLY A 496 21.65 -0.04 -30.76
C GLY A 496 20.58 -1.03 -31.22
N ASN A 497 20.44 -1.21 -32.53
CA ASN A 497 19.50 -2.20 -33.08
C ASN A 497 20.04 -3.61 -32.82
N GLU A 498 19.24 -4.46 -32.19
CA GLU A 498 18.62 -5.64 -32.82
C GLU A 498 17.82 -6.46 -31.79
N ASP A 499 16.64 -6.95 -32.18
CA ASP A 499 15.82 -7.82 -31.32
C ASP A 499 16.39 -9.25 -31.34
N VAL A 500 17.32 -9.52 -30.42
CA VAL A 500 17.86 -10.86 -30.17
C VAL A 500 17.10 -11.54 -29.03
N ASP A 501 16.72 -12.79 -29.22
CA ASP A 501 15.90 -13.56 -28.27
C ASP A 501 16.68 -13.90 -26.99
N TYR A 502 16.12 -13.59 -25.82
CA TYR A 502 16.87 -13.48 -24.55
C TYR A 502 17.10 -14.81 -23.80
N ALA A 503 16.79 -15.96 -24.42
CA ALA A 503 16.80 -17.28 -23.76
C ALA A 503 18.18 -17.94 -23.56
N VAL A 504 19.29 -17.30 -23.97
CA VAL A 504 20.59 -17.98 -24.16
C VAL A 504 21.69 -17.57 -23.18
N ASN A 505 21.49 -16.50 -22.37
CA ASN A 505 22.59 -15.81 -21.67
C ASN A 505 22.57 -15.84 -20.12
N GLN A 506 21.80 -16.72 -19.48
CA GLN A 506 21.81 -16.82 -18.00
C GLN A 506 23.19 -17.24 -17.46
N GLU A 507 23.76 -18.37 -17.93
CA GLU A 507 25.08 -18.85 -17.44
C GLU A 507 26.18 -17.78 -17.43
N HIS A 508 26.21 -16.90 -18.44
CA HIS A 508 27.23 -15.84 -18.54
C HIS A 508 26.99 -14.69 -17.54
N HIS A 509 25.75 -14.47 -17.11
CA HIS A 509 25.42 -13.53 -16.05
C HIS A 509 25.78 -14.12 -14.68
N ASP A 510 25.41 -15.38 -14.45
CA ASP A 510 25.63 -16.07 -13.16
C ASP A 510 27.15 -16.22 -12.88
N LYS A 511 27.94 -16.61 -13.89
CA LYS A 511 29.43 -16.64 -13.86
C LYS A 511 30.10 -15.27 -13.73
N LEU A 512 29.36 -14.16 -13.81
CA LEU A 512 29.82 -12.81 -13.46
C LEU A 512 29.41 -12.42 -12.03
N LEU A 513 28.24 -12.88 -11.55
CA LEU A 513 27.79 -12.68 -10.17
C LEU A 513 28.67 -13.42 -9.16
N GLU A 514 29.11 -14.65 -9.43
CA GLU A 514 30.02 -15.43 -8.56
C GLU A 514 31.39 -14.76 -8.28
N LYS A 515 31.75 -13.75 -9.08
CA LYS A 515 32.98 -12.95 -8.89
C LYS A 515 32.79 -11.79 -7.89
N ILE A 516 31.55 -11.50 -7.50
CA ILE A 516 31.23 -10.50 -6.49
C ILE A 516 31.31 -11.16 -5.13
N ARG A 517 32.47 -11.00 -4.49
CA ARG A 517 32.80 -11.55 -3.17
C ARG A 517 33.08 -10.42 -2.18
N ILE A 518 32.50 -10.53 -0.99
CA ILE A 518 32.59 -9.53 0.08
C ILE A 518 33.06 -10.23 1.36
N PRO A 519 34.08 -9.73 2.08
CA PRO A 519 34.52 -10.33 3.33
C PRO A 519 33.44 -10.18 4.40
N TYR A 520 33.08 -11.29 5.04
CA TYR A 520 32.11 -11.30 6.14
C TYR A 520 32.82 -11.32 7.50
N LYS A 521 33.71 -12.30 7.69
CA LYS A 521 34.42 -12.54 8.94
C LYS A 521 35.49 -11.46 9.17
N GLY A 522 35.50 -10.86 10.35
CA GLY A 522 36.36 -9.72 10.69
C GLY A 522 35.91 -8.37 10.10
N SER A 523 34.90 -8.33 9.24
CA SER A 523 34.39 -7.09 8.63
C SER A 523 33.27 -6.44 9.46
N PRO A 524 32.82 -5.21 9.13
CA PRO A 524 31.68 -4.59 9.79
C PRO A 524 30.40 -5.45 9.77
N LEU A 525 30.23 -6.32 8.77
CA LEU A 525 29.02 -7.12 8.57
C LEU A 525 28.78 -8.12 9.71
N GLU A 526 29.83 -8.77 10.22
CA GLU A 526 29.75 -9.75 11.31
C GLU A 526 29.10 -9.16 12.58
N LYS A 527 29.39 -7.90 12.88
CA LYS A 527 28.83 -7.18 14.04
C LYS A 527 27.38 -6.73 13.83
N LEU A 528 26.95 -6.57 12.58
CA LEU A 528 25.65 -6.02 12.22
C LEU A 528 24.56 -7.10 12.02
N VAL A 529 24.93 -8.37 11.78
CA VAL A 529 23.98 -9.50 11.69
C VAL A 529 23.06 -9.61 12.91
N GLY A 530 23.58 -9.36 14.10
CA GLY A 530 22.81 -9.43 15.35
C GLY A 530 21.65 -8.41 15.47
N LEU A 531 21.56 -7.43 14.57
CA LEU A 531 20.51 -6.41 14.57
C LEU A 531 19.22 -6.84 13.85
N GLY A 532 19.21 -7.98 13.15
CA GLY A 532 18.06 -8.49 12.39
C GLY A 532 17.78 -7.76 11.07
N PHE A 533 18.11 -6.47 10.97
CA PHE A 533 18.33 -5.75 9.71
C PHE A 533 19.24 -4.54 9.96
N PHE A 534 19.91 -4.06 8.92
CA PHE A 534 20.70 -2.82 8.97
C PHE A 534 20.72 -2.11 7.62
N TYR A 535 21.19 -0.86 7.60
CA TYR A 535 21.47 -0.14 6.37
C TYR A 535 22.96 -0.15 6.10
N LEU A 536 23.35 -0.61 4.91
CA LEU A 536 24.69 -0.43 4.37
C LEU A 536 24.71 0.91 3.64
N ASP A 537 25.46 1.86 4.17
CA ASP A 537 25.63 3.20 3.62
C ASP A 537 26.97 3.33 2.87
N GLN A 538 27.22 4.50 2.29
CA GLN A 538 28.44 4.76 1.53
C GLN A 538 29.73 4.67 2.37
N SER A 539 29.67 4.84 3.70
CA SER A 539 30.85 4.70 4.56
C SER A 539 31.20 3.24 4.76
N ILE A 540 30.21 2.41 5.09
CA ILE A 540 30.38 0.95 5.27
C ILE A 540 30.73 0.28 3.92
N ALA A 541 30.12 0.74 2.82
CA ALA A 541 30.45 0.26 1.47
C ALA A 541 31.92 0.55 1.09
N ALA A 542 32.43 1.74 1.41
CA ALA A 542 33.82 2.11 1.12
C ALA A 542 34.83 1.37 2.02
N GLU A 543 34.49 1.12 3.29
CA GLU A 543 35.31 0.29 4.19
C GLU A 543 35.41 -1.15 3.67
N LEU A 544 34.28 -1.76 3.28
CA LEU A 544 34.24 -3.11 2.70
C LEU A 544 34.98 -3.19 1.37
N ALA A 545 34.82 -2.21 0.47
CA ALA A 545 35.53 -2.15 -0.81
C ALA A 545 37.07 -2.09 -0.64
N GLY A 546 37.57 -1.60 0.49
CA GLY A 546 39.00 -1.65 0.82
C GLY A 546 39.54 -3.05 1.14
N ALA A 547 38.66 -4.05 1.31
CA ALA A 547 38.99 -5.43 1.65
C ALA A 547 38.33 -6.47 0.71
N CYS A 548 37.68 -6.03 -0.37
CA CYS A 548 37.05 -6.89 -1.37
C CYS A 548 38.02 -7.27 -2.51
N ASP A 549 37.77 -8.43 -3.11
CA ASP A 549 38.30 -8.77 -4.44
C ASP A 549 37.78 -7.78 -5.51
N GLU A 550 38.44 -7.71 -6.66
CA GLU A 550 38.16 -6.74 -7.74
C GLU A 550 36.66 -6.64 -8.10
N GLY A 551 35.97 -7.78 -8.21
CA GLY A 551 34.52 -7.81 -8.48
C GLY A 551 33.63 -7.29 -7.34
N GLY A 552 34.02 -7.54 -6.08
CA GLY A 552 33.33 -6.98 -4.91
C GLY A 552 33.54 -5.47 -4.77
N THR A 553 34.74 -5.00 -5.11
CA THR A 553 35.11 -3.57 -5.13
C THR A 553 34.38 -2.81 -6.22
N ILE A 554 34.31 -3.35 -7.45
CA ILE A 554 33.50 -2.80 -8.54
C ILE A 554 32.03 -2.73 -8.13
N PHE A 555 31.48 -3.82 -7.57
CA PHE A 555 30.09 -3.85 -7.13
C PHE A 555 29.76 -2.76 -6.09
N LEU A 556 30.56 -2.63 -5.02
CA LEU A 556 30.29 -1.67 -3.94
C LEU A 556 30.47 -0.21 -4.36
N LEU A 557 31.37 0.08 -5.30
CA LEU A 557 31.68 1.45 -5.73
C LEU A 557 30.88 1.91 -6.96
N GLU A 558 30.74 1.08 -8.00
CA GLU A 558 30.12 1.51 -9.27
C GLU A 558 28.59 1.43 -9.28
N THR A 559 27.96 0.58 -8.45
CA THR A 559 26.49 0.53 -8.36
C THR A 559 25.88 1.76 -7.66
N GLY A 560 26.70 2.60 -7.01
CA GLY A 560 26.27 3.89 -6.46
C GLY A 560 25.46 3.77 -5.16
N ILE A 561 25.82 2.83 -4.27
CA ILE A 561 25.11 2.56 -3.02
C ILE A 561 25.20 3.76 -2.06
N GLN A 562 24.16 4.59 -2.06
CA GLN A 562 23.93 5.60 -1.03
C GLN A 562 23.29 5.00 0.22
N LYS A 563 22.39 4.02 0.03
CA LYS A 563 21.76 3.20 1.06
C LYS A 563 21.25 1.89 0.46
N MET A 564 21.61 0.77 1.05
CA MET A 564 21.04 -0.56 0.79
C MET A 564 20.49 -1.13 2.10
N LEU A 565 19.29 -1.72 2.07
CA LEU A 565 18.73 -2.44 3.21
C LEU A 565 19.29 -3.86 3.20
N MET A 566 20.02 -4.23 4.25
CA MET A 566 20.59 -5.57 4.44
C MET A 566 19.79 -6.34 5.48
N ILE A 567 19.38 -7.55 5.14
CA ILE A 567 18.64 -8.47 6.01
C ILE A 567 19.37 -9.81 6.07
N PRO A 568 19.90 -10.25 7.22
CA PRO A 568 20.46 -11.58 7.37
C PRO A 568 19.39 -12.67 7.19
N VAL A 569 19.69 -13.64 6.34
CA VAL A 569 18.88 -14.81 6.04
C VAL A 569 19.33 -15.93 6.98
N LEU A 570 18.63 -16.03 8.13
CA LEU A 570 18.96 -16.93 9.23
C LEU A 570 18.05 -18.16 9.23
N TYR A 571 18.62 -19.36 9.37
CA TYR A 571 17.90 -20.57 9.73
C TYR A 571 18.20 -20.93 11.18
N GLN A 572 17.20 -20.81 12.06
CA GLN A 572 17.34 -20.90 13.51
C GLN A 572 18.35 -19.87 14.07
N ALA A 573 19.63 -20.22 14.15
CA ALA A 573 20.74 -19.36 14.56
C ALA A 573 21.92 -19.37 13.55
N GLU A 574 21.79 -20.09 12.43
CA GLU A 574 22.81 -20.21 11.39
C GLU A 574 22.57 -19.20 10.26
N LEU A 575 23.62 -18.47 9.88
CA LEU A 575 23.59 -17.56 8.74
C LEU A 575 23.76 -18.34 7.43
N ILE A 576 22.72 -18.35 6.60
CA ILE A 576 22.77 -18.90 5.24
C ILE A 576 23.27 -17.83 4.26
N GLY A 577 22.94 -16.56 4.51
CA GLY A 577 23.34 -15.45 3.65
C GLY A 577 22.74 -14.11 4.06
N MET A 578 22.79 -13.12 3.17
CA MET A 578 22.12 -11.83 3.31
C MET A 578 21.29 -11.50 2.08
N LEU A 579 20.12 -10.91 2.30
CA LEU A 579 19.32 -10.23 1.28
C LEU A 579 19.68 -8.75 1.31
N GLY A 580 20.22 -8.23 0.21
CA GLY A 580 20.43 -6.80 -0.02
C GLY A 580 19.36 -6.23 -0.95
N VAL A 581 18.64 -5.19 -0.51
CA VAL A 581 17.56 -4.55 -1.27
C VAL A 581 17.91 -3.08 -1.51
N HIS A 582 17.86 -2.63 -2.77
CA HIS A 582 18.36 -1.32 -3.18
C HIS A 582 17.46 -0.63 -4.22
N THR A 583 17.58 0.70 -4.29
CA THR A 583 16.96 1.53 -5.33
C THR A 583 18.03 2.48 -5.85
N PRO A 584 18.67 2.17 -7.00
CA PRO A 584 19.74 2.97 -7.55
C PRO A 584 19.40 4.46 -7.60
N LYS A 585 20.36 5.29 -7.17
CA LYS A 585 20.29 6.77 -7.26
C LYS A 585 19.14 7.42 -6.45
N GLN A 586 18.46 6.70 -5.53
CA GLN A 586 17.52 7.28 -4.57
C GLN A 586 17.80 6.87 -3.11
N VAL A 587 17.80 7.84 -2.21
CA VAL A 587 17.86 7.60 -0.75
C VAL A 587 16.46 7.26 -0.22
N ARG A 588 16.08 5.98 -0.30
CA ARG A 588 14.85 5.46 0.31
C ARG A 588 15.12 4.95 1.73
N ASN A 589 14.30 5.39 2.69
CA ASN A 589 14.12 4.69 3.97
C ASN A 589 12.91 3.76 3.84
N PHE A 590 13.07 2.48 4.16
CA PHE A 590 11.96 1.52 4.16
C PHE A 590 11.08 1.67 5.41
N ARG A 591 9.78 1.43 5.23
CA ARG A 591 8.77 1.46 6.29
C ARG A 591 8.88 0.20 7.16
N PRO A 592 8.54 0.26 8.47
CA PRO A 592 8.54 -0.94 9.32
C PRO A 592 7.70 -2.11 8.77
N SER A 593 6.63 -1.83 8.03
CA SER A 593 5.83 -2.84 7.33
C SER A 593 6.56 -3.51 6.17
N GLU A 594 7.38 -2.76 5.41
CA GLU A 594 8.17 -3.29 4.29
C GLU A 594 9.28 -4.21 4.84
N ILE A 595 9.98 -3.75 5.88
CA ILE A 595 11.02 -4.51 6.59
C ILE A 595 10.41 -5.79 7.21
N GLY A 596 9.25 -5.71 7.85
CA GLY A 596 8.56 -6.87 8.44
C GLY A 596 8.16 -7.94 7.42
N MET A 597 7.71 -7.54 6.22
CA MET A 597 7.43 -8.48 5.14
C MET A 597 8.69 -9.15 4.61
N LEU A 598 9.78 -8.38 4.42
CA LEU A 598 11.06 -8.91 3.94
C LEU A 598 11.72 -9.85 4.97
N LEU A 599 11.56 -9.59 6.27
CA LEU A 599 11.98 -10.51 7.34
C LEU A 599 11.21 -11.83 7.30
N ALA A 600 9.89 -11.78 7.16
CA ALA A 600 9.05 -12.97 7.02
C ALA A 600 9.42 -13.79 5.76
N LEU A 601 9.65 -13.11 4.64
CA LEU A 601 10.11 -13.72 3.39
C LEU A 601 11.48 -14.37 3.55
N SER A 602 12.41 -13.69 4.23
CA SER A 602 13.79 -14.18 4.47
C SER A 602 13.81 -15.41 5.38
N SER A 603 12.97 -15.46 6.42
CA SER A 603 12.82 -16.64 7.29
C SER A 603 12.27 -17.86 6.54
N GLN A 604 11.33 -17.62 5.61
CA GLN A 604 10.78 -18.69 4.77
C GLN A 604 11.78 -19.15 3.71
N ALA A 605 12.53 -18.22 3.10
CA ALA A 605 13.60 -18.53 2.14
C ALA A 605 14.74 -19.31 2.80
N ALA A 606 15.19 -18.91 4.00
CA ALA A 606 16.19 -19.63 4.79
C ALA A 606 15.77 -21.10 5.00
N SER A 607 14.49 -21.31 5.34
CA SER A 607 13.93 -22.65 5.55
C SER A 607 13.86 -23.46 4.25
N ALA A 608 13.45 -22.84 3.13
CA ALA A 608 13.40 -23.51 1.82
C ALA A 608 14.80 -23.88 1.30
N ILE A 609 15.75 -22.93 1.34
CA ILE A 609 17.14 -23.12 0.89
C ILE A 609 17.83 -24.22 1.71
N ARG A 610 17.72 -24.21 3.05
CA ARG A 610 18.36 -25.26 3.86
C ARG A 610 17.73 -26.64 3.64
N ASN A 611 16.41 -26.71 3.45
CA ASN A 611 15.73 -27.98 3.15
C ASN A 611 16.14 -28.55 1.78
N ALA A 612 16.35 -27.70 0.77
CA ALA A 612 16.87 -28.12 -0.54
C ALA A 612 18.31 -28.65 -0.43
N GLN A 613 19.21 -27.88 0.19
CA GLN A 613 20.59 -28.30 0.45
C GLN A 613 20.67 -29.63 1.21
N LEU A 614 19.90 -29.79 2.29
CA LEU A 614 19.83 -31.05 3.05
C LEU A 614 19.30 -32.21 2.21
N PHE A 615 18.43 -31.97 1.23
CA PHE A 615 17.97 -33.00 0.31
C PHE A 615 19.07 -33.41 -0.68
N GLU A 616 19.83 -32.45 -1.22
CA GLU A 616 21.00 -32.72 -2.07
C GLU A 616 22.09 -33.50 -1.31
N GLU A 617 22.43 -33.08 -0.08
CA GLU A 617 23.32 -33.80 0.84
C GLU A 617 22.87 -35.27 1.02
N ILE A 618 21.57 -35.50 1.22
CA ILE A 618 20.98 -36.85 1.35
C ILE A 618 21.04 -37.65 0.04
N GLN A 619 20.83 -37.03 -1.14
CA GLN A 619 20.91 -37.74 -2.43
C GLN A 619 22.34 -38.21 -2.73
N VAL A 620 23.36 -37.38 -2.47
CA VAL A 620 24.77 -37.76 -2.63
C VAL A 620 25.12 -38.93 -1.71
N ALA A 621 24.83 -38.81 -0.41
CA ALA A 621 25.11 -39.86 0.56
C ALA A 621 24.36 -41.18 0.25
N TYR A 622 23.13 -41.10 -0.26
CA TYR A 622 22.37 -42.28 -0.69
C TYR A 622 22.95 -42.93 -1.96
N ALA A 623 23.46 -42.14 -2.92
CA ALA A 623 24.13 -42.67 -4.10
C ALA A 623 25.45 -43.39 -3.74
N GLU A 624 26.26 -42.79 -2.86
CA GLU A 624 27.47 -43.41 -2.30
C GLU A 624 27.16 -44.71 -1.56
N GLN A 625 26.16 -44.70 -0.67
CA GLN A 625 25.70 -45.91 0.02
C GLN A 625 25.26 -46.99 -0.97
N GLN A 626 24.50 -46.64 -2.00
CA GLN A 626 24.04 -47.61 -3.00
C GLN A 626 25.21 -48.19 -3.81
N GLN A 627 26.26 -47.42 -4.07
CA GLN A 627 27.49 -47.92 -4.71
C GLN A 627 28.23 -48.91 -3.80
N LEU A 628 28.37 -48.59 -2.50
CA LEU A 628 28.97 -49.50 -1.51
C LEU A 628 28.18 -50.81 -1.36
N ASP A 629 26.85 -50.74 -1.31
CA ASP A 629 26.00 -51.92 -1.19
C ASP A 629 26.10 -52.85 -2.42
N ARG A 630 26.20 -52.29 -3.65
CA ARG A 630 26.44 -53.08 -4.87
C ARG A 630 27.78 -53.83 -4.82
N LEU A 631 28.87 -53.14 -4.45
CA LEU A 631 30.20 -53.74 -4.33
C LEU A 631 30.25 -54.84 -3.24
N LYS A 632 29.52 -54.64 -2.15
CA LYS A 632 29.36 -55.62 -1.07
C LYS A 632 28.60 -56.87 -1.53
N ASP A 633 27.51 -56.71 -2.30
CA ASP A 633 26.74 -57.84 -2.83
C ASP A 633 27.52 -58.62 -3.91
N GLU A 634 28.26 -57.92 -4.78
CA GLU A 634 29.17 -58.54 -5.76
C GLU A 634 30.29 -59.35 -5.09
N PHE A 635 30.90 -58.80 -4.03
CA PHE A 635 31.85 -59.54 -3.18
C PHE A 635 31.24 -60.83 -2.62
N LEU A 636 30.01 -60.78 -2.06
CA LEU A 636 29.35 -61.95 -1.47
C LEU A 636 29.05 -63.03 -2.52
N VAL A 637 28.67 -62.65 -3.73
CA VAL A 637 28.46 -63.58 -4.86
C VAL A 637 29.80 -64.23 -5.26
N THR A 638 30.83 -63.43 -5.56
CA THR A 638 32.12 -63.92 -6.03
C THR A 638 32.81 -64.81 -5.00
N ALA A 639 32.82 -64.40 -3.73
CA ALA A 639 33.35 -65.22 -2.63
C ALA A 639 32.61 -66.56 -2.50
N SER A 640 31.29 -66.57 -2.66
CA SER A 640 30.47 -67.79 -2.62
C SER A 640 30.76 -68.76 -3.78
N HIS A 641 31.21 -68.27 -4.93
CA HIS A 641 31.60 -69.09 -6.08
C HIS A 641 33.01 -69.67 -5.92
N GLU A 642 33.98 -68.85 -5.49
CA GLU A 642 35.35 -69.31 -5.28
C GLU A 642 35.47 -70.30 -4.11
N LEU A 643 34.73 -70.11 -3.00
CA LEU A 643 34.71 -71.07 -1.88
C LEU A 643 34.03 -72.41 -2.25
N ARG A 644 33.01 -72.38 -3.10
CA ARG A 644 32.26 -73.59 -3.51
C ARG A 644 33.11 -74.55 -4.34
N THR A 645 34.01 -74.02 -5.15
CA THR A 645 34.83 -74.78 -6.11
C THR A 645 35.79 -75.81 -5.46
N PRO A 646 36.68 -75.44 -4.51
CA PRO A 646 37.51 -76.41 -3.79
C PRO A 646 36.67 -77.30 -2.86
N LEU A 647 35.62 -76.77 -2.22
CA LEU A 647 34.72 -77.56 -1.37
C LEU A 647 34.03 -78.70 -2.15
N SER A 648 33.63 -78.44 -3.40
CA SER A 648 33.10 -79.46 -4.31
C SER A 648 34.15 -80.47 -4.74
N ALA A 649 35.42 -80.07 -4.91
CA ALA A 649 36.51 -80.99 -5.20
C ALA A 649 36.81 -81.93 -4.02
N ILE A 650 36.92 -81.39 -2.79
CA ILE A 650 37.07 -82.15 -1.54
C ILE A 650 35.92 -83.18 -1.42
N SER A 651 34.68 -82.71 -1.53
CA SER A 651 33.48 -83.54 -1.42
C SER A 651 33.40 -84.62 -2.49
N GLY A 652 33.77 -84.29 -3.73
CA GLY A 652 33.77 -85.21 -4.88
C GLY A 652 34.80 -86.33 -4.72
N TYR A 653 36.07 -86.00 -4.46
CA TYR A 653 37.12 -87.01 -4.28
C TYR A 653 36.91 -87.85 -3.01
N SER A 654 36.41 -87.24 -1.92
CA SER A 654 36.03 -87.97 -0.70
C SER A 654 34.88 -88.97 -0.97
N THR A 655 33.87 -88.57 -1.76
CA THR A 655 32.77 -89.44 -2.19
C THR A 655 33.26 -90.57 -3.11
N LEU A 656 34.23 -90.30 -4.00
CA LEU A 656 34.85 -91.33 -4.83
C LEU A 656 35.63 -92.36 -4.00
N LEU A 657 36.48 -91.92 -3.07
CA LEU A 657 37.17 -92.79 -2.10
C LEU A 657 36.17 -93.67 -1.34
N LYS A 658 35.10 -93.09 -0.79
CA LYS A 658 34.06 -93.82 -0.04
C LYS A 658 33.36 -94.86 -0.92
N ARG A 659 32.94 -94.48 -2.14
CA ARG A 659 32.17 -95.32 -3.07
C ARG A 659 32.99 -96.42 -3.75
N GLN A 660 34.29 -96.21 -3.96
CA GLN A 660 35.17 -97.15 -4.68
C GLN A 660 36.15 -97.90 -3.77
N SER A 661 36.04 -97.71 -2.45
CA SER A 661 36.88 -98.31 -1.39
C SER A 661 37.20 -99.82 -1.56
N SER A 662 36.31 -100.61 -2.15
CA SER A 662 36.50 -102.05 -2.39
C SER A 662 37.07 -102.43 -3.76
N ARG A 663 37.37 -101.45 -4.63
CA ARG A 663 37.83 -101.65 -6.02
C ARG A 663 38.96 -100.69 -6.47
N ILE A 664 39.37 -99.79 -5.59
CA ILE A 664 40.38 -98.75 -5.85
C ILE A 664 41.79 -99.28 -5.55
N ASN A 665 42.77 -98.95 -6.39
CA ASN A 665 44.17 -99.35 -6.16
C ASN A 665 44.92 -98.32 -5.27
N PRO A 666 46.05 -98.67 -4.63
CA PRO A 666 46.78 -97.75 -3.75
C PRO A 666 47.20 -96.43 -4.40
N GLN A 667 47.58 -96.47 -5.69
CA GLN A 667 47.97 -95.28 -6.46
C GLN A 667 46.80 -94.30 -6.66
N GLN A 668 45.59 -94.82 -6.87
CA GLN A 668 44.35 -94.04 -6.95
C GLN A 668 43.93 -93.49 -5.59
N ILE A 669 44.12 -94.24 -4.49
CA ILE A 669 43.91 -93.72 -3.13
C ILE A 669 44.83 -92.52 -2.89
N THR A 670 46.14 -92.65 -3.15
CA THR A 670 47.09 -91.55 -3.03
C THR A 670 46.69 -90.37 -3.92
N ARG A 671 46.37 -90.61 -5.20
CA ARG A 671 45.95 -89.55 -6.15
C ARG A 671 44.72 -88.78 -5.67
N TYR A 672 43.71 -89.46 -5.11
CA TYR A 672 42.53 -88.79 -4.56
C TYR A 672 42.82 -88.07 -3.24
N ALA A 673 43.65 -88.66 -2.36
CA ALA A 673 44.11 -88.00 -1.14
C ALA A 673 44.89 -86.69 -1.45
N THR A 674 45.87 -86.73 -2.37
CA THR A 674 46.61 -85.54 -2.83
C THR A 674 45.69 -84.48 -3.42
N LYS A 675 44.63 -84.86 -4.15
CA LYS A 675 43.65 -83.90 -4.68
C LYS A 675 42.72 -83.33 -3.61
N ILE A 676 42.43 -84.07 -2.53
CA ILE A 676 41.72 -83.53 -1.36
C ILE A 676 42.62 -82.56 -0.60
N THR A 677 43.87 -82.93 -0.28
CA THR A 677 44.82 -82.07 0.43
C THR A 677 45.09 -80.77 -0.35
N GLY A 678 45.32 -80.86 -1.67
CA GLY A 678 45.51 -79.67 -2.51
C GLY A 678 44.28 -78.75 -2.53
N ALA A 679 43.07 -79.30 -2.59
CA ALA A 679 41.85 -78.49 -2.54
C ALA A 679 41.57 -77.92 -1.14
N ALA A 680 41.97 -78.61 -0.07
CA ALA A 680 41.88 -78.09 1.31
C ALA A 680 42.90 -76.97 1.57
N GLN A 681 44.11 -77.08 1.02
CA GLN A 681 45.11 -76.00 1.04
C GLN A 681 44.59 -74.79 0.27
N GLN A 682 44.13 -74.97 -0.98
CA GLN A 682 43.51 -73.89 -1.78
C GLN A 682 42.34 -73.19 -1.07
N LEU A 683 41.49 -73.93 -0.35
CA LEU A 683 40.42 -73.35 0.47
C LEU A 683 40.98 -72.52 1.64
N THR A 684 42.06 -72.98 2.27
CA THR A 684 42.74 -72.29 3.38
C THR A 684 43.41 -71.00 2.90
N ASP A 685 44.14 -71.07 1.79
CA ASP A 685 44.82 -69.93 1.17
C ASP A 685 43.80 -68.86 0.71
N LEU A 686 42.65 -69.29 0.18
CA LEU A 686 41.54 -68.42 -0.20
C LEU A 686 40.90 -67.73 1.01
N VAL A 687 40.61 -68.46 2.09
CA VAL A 687 40.05 -67.90 3.33
C VAL A 687 41.03 -66.94 4.00
N ASN A 688 42.32 -67.26 4.00
CA ASN A 688 43.37 -66.35 4.48
C ASN A 688 43.41 -65.08 3.64
N SER A 689 43.45 -65.20 2.30
CA SER A 689 43.43 -64.06 1.37
C SER A 689 42.20 -63.17 1.56
N MET A 690 41.00 -63.75 1.71
CA MET A 690 39.77 -63.01 2.02
C MET A 690 39.84 -62.31 3.38
N THR A 691 40.43 -62.95 4.39
CA THR A 691 40.59 -62.37 5.73
C THR A 691 41.58 -61.20 5.72
N GLU A 692 42.67 -61.28 4.94
CA GLU A 692 43.60 -60.16 4.76
C GLU A 692 42.94 -59.01 3.96
N ALA A 693 42.27 -59.32 2.85
CA ALA A 693 41.53 -58.32 2.05
C ALA A 693 40.37 -57.63 2.81
N ALA A 694 39.75 -58.34 3.77
CA ALA A 694 38.74 -57.78 4.67
C ALA A 694 39.37 -56.87 5.73
N LYS A 695 40.48 -57.28 6.38
CA LYS A 695 41.23 -56.42 7.32
C LYS A 695 41.69 -55.11 6.66
N ILE A 696 42.18 -55.19 5.42
CA ILE A 696 42.61 -54.03 4.60
C ILE A 696 41.43 -53.10 4.22
N GLY A 697 40.16 -53.56 4.35
CA GLY A 697 38.97 -52.84 3.87
C GLY A 697 38.02 -52.29 4.94
N VAL A 698 38.28 -52.52 6.24
CA VAL A 698 37.37 -52.10 7.33
C VAL A 698 37.91 -50.91 8.14
N VAL A 699 39.22 -50.62 8.06
CA VAL A 699 39.81 -49.48 8.79
C VAL A 699 41.01 -48.90 8.03
N ASP A 700 40.98 -47.60 7.70
CA ASP A 700 42.16 -46.85 7.22
C ASP A 700 43.14 -46.46 8.36
N LYS A 701 43.07 -47.16 9.51
CA LYS A 701 44.08 -47.09 10.56
C LYS A 701 45.12 -48.17 10.32
N LYS A 702 46.33 -47.73 9.94
CA LYS A 702 47.61 -48.45 9.91
C LYS A 702 47.51 -49.97 10.00
N LEU A 703 47.79 -50.64 8.87
CA LEU A 703 48.11 -52.07 8.86
C LEU A 703 49.19 -52.36 9.91
N ASP A 704 48.95 -53.39 10.72
CA ASP A 704 49.86 -53.86 11.77
C ASP A 704 51.06 -54.57 11.11
N LEU A 705 52.07 -53.78 10.74
CA LEU A 705 53.27 -54.18 10.01
C LEU A 705 54.49 -54.09 10.92
N GLN A 706 55.32 -55.13 10.94
CA GLN A 706 56.56 -55.16 11.71
C GLN A 706 57.70 -54.61 10.86
N ILE A 707 57.66 -53.28 10.63
CA ILE A 707 58.65 -52.55 9.85
C ILE A 707 60.05 -52.69 10.47
N GLY A 708 61.03 -53.06 9.64
CA GLY A 708 62.43 -53.18 10.00
C GLY A 708 63.35 -53.32 8.77
N PRO A 709 64.63 -53.65 8.97
CA PRO A 709 65.58 -53.83 7.87
C PRO A 709 65.38 -55.18 7.17
N VAL A 710 65.06 -55.15 5.87
CA VAL A 710 64.91 -56.34 5.02
C VAL A 710 66.03 -56.39 4.00
N GLN A 711 66.86 -57.44 4.03
CA GLN A 711 67.81 -57.73 2.96
C GLN A 711 67.08 -58.34 1.76
N LEU A 712 67.02 -57.60 0.65
CA LEU A 712 66.20 -57.97 -0.50
C LEU A 712 66.67 -59.26 -1.18
N HIS A 713 67.99 -59.48 -1.25
CA HIS A 713 68.58 -60.70 -1.81
C HIS A 713 68.04 -61.97 -1.13
N ALA A 714 68.06 -62.01 0.21
CA ALA A 714 67.54 -63.15 0.97
C ALA A 714 66.02 -63.31 0.82
N ALA A 715 65.26 -62.22 0.73
CA ALA A 715 63.82 -62.27 0.50
C ALA A 715 63.46 -62.85 -0.88
N VAL A 716 64.19 -62.46 -1.93
CA VAL A 716 64.05 -63.01 -3.29
C VAL A 716 64.51 -64.47 -3.34
N GLU A 717 65.65 -64.80 -2.75
CA GLU A 717 66.18 -66.17 -2.71
C GLU A 717 65.20 -67.14 -2.03
N MET A 718 64.59 -66.74 -0.90
CA MET A 718 63.57 -67.55 -0.24
C MET A 718 62.31 -67.75 -1.10
N ALA A 719 61.84 -66.72 -1.83
CA ALA A 719 60.69 -66.86 -2.72
C ALA A 719 61.02 -67.78 -3.91
N VAL A 720 62.18 -67.58 -4.55
CA VAL A 720 62.69 -68.40 -5.65
C VAL A 720 62.85 -69.87 -5.23
N ASN A 721 63.42 -70.14 -4.06
CA ASN A 721 63.57 -71.51 -3.54
C ASN A 721 62.22 -72.19 -3.25
N LEU A 722 61.17 -71.44 -2.87
CA LEU A 722 59.83 -72.00 -2.66
C LEU A 722 59.14 -72.35 -3.99
N LEU A 723 59.27 -71.50 -5.01
CA LEU A 723 58.72 -71.77 -6.35
C LEU A 723 59.46 -72.88 -7.10
N SER A 724 60.80 -72.91 -7.04
CA SER A 724 61.67 -73.79 -7.84
C SER A 724 61.42 -75.30 -7.67
N VAL A 725 60.65 -75.70 -6.64
CA VAL A 725 60.25 -77.10 -6.40
C VAL A 725 59.07 -77.54 -7.27
N ASN A 726 58.28 -76.60 -7.82
CA ASN A 726 56.96 -76.87 -8.42
C ASN A 726 56.76 -76.28 -9.83
N ILE A 727 57.80 -75.74 -10.47
CA ILE A 727 57.72 -75.07 -11.78
C ILE A 727 58.72 -75.67 -12.79
N GLU A 728 58.49 -75.45 -14.08
CA GLU A 728 59.38 -75.90 -15.16
C GLU A 728 60.22 -74.73 -15.74
N GLN A 729 59.78 -73.49 -15.48
CA GLN A 729 60.31 -72.23 -16.03
C GLN A 729 61.72 -71.87 -15.51
N LYS A 730 62.46 -71.12 -16.33
CA LYS A 730 63.84 -70.69 -16.06
C LYS A 730 63.85 -69.38 -15.26
N LEU A 731 63.95 -69.51 -13.93
CA LEU A 731 64.15 -68.38 -13.03
C LEU A 731 65.57 -67.79 -13.17
N VAL A 732 65.66 -66.47 -13.33
CA VAL A 732 66.91 -65.70 -13.33
C VAL A 732 66.82 -64.57 -12.31
N THR A 733 67.86 -64.37 -11.51
CA THR A 733 67.91 -63.35 -10.45
C THR A 733 69.11 -62.42 -10.61
N GLN A 734 68.84 -61.12 -10.63
CA GLN A 734 69.83 -60.04 -10.69
C GLN A 734 69.58 -59.08 -9.51
N VAL A 735 69.98 -59.49 -8.31
CA VAL A 735 69.69 -58.80 -7.04
C VAL A 735 70.96 -58.69 -6.20
N GLY A 736 71.43 -57.45 -5.96
CA GLY A 736 72.60 -57.18 -5.13
C GLY A 736 72.42 -57.60 -3.67
N THR A 737 73.46 -58.14 -3.05
CA THR A 737 73.47 -58.55 -1.63
C THR A 737 73.53 -57.36 -0.66
N ASP A 738 73.87 -56.18 -1.17
CA ASP A 738 73.94 -54.88 -0.49
C ASP A 738 72.61 -54.11 -0.48
N LEU A 739 71.55 -54.67 -1.10
CA LEU A 739 70.24 -54.03 -1.18
C LEU A 739 69.40 -54.30 0.08
N TRP A 740 69.23 -53.25 0.88
CA TRP A 740 68.37 -53.22 2.07
C TRP A 740 67.23 -52.22 1.91
N VAL A 741 66.04 -52.60 2.38
CA VAL A 741 64.83 -51.77 2.35
C VAL A 741 64.17 -51.70 3.72
N GLU A 742 63.42 -50.63 3.96
CA GLU A 742 62.50 -50.53 5.09
C GLU A 742 61.19 -51.26 4.77
N GLY A 743 60.78 -52.21 5.63
CA GLY A 743 59.54 -52.95 5.42
C GLY A 743 59.36 -54.11 6.39
N ASP A 744 58.22 -54.81 6.26
CA ASP A 744 57.93 -56.04 7.02
C ASP A 744 58.55 -57.26 6.29
N PRO A 745 59.49 -58.01 6.90
CA PRO A 745 60.18 -59.12 6.24
C PRO A 745 59.25 -60.23 5.72
N LEU A 746 58.12 -60.46 6.39
CA LEU A 746 57.14 -61.45 5.99
C LEU A 746 56.33 -60.95 4.78
N ARG A 747 55.92 -59.68 4.80
CA ARG A 747 55.11 -59.08 3.72
C ARG A 747 55.92 -58.78 2.46
N VAL A 748 57.16 -58.30 2.56
CA VAL A 748 58.05 -58.14 1.41
C VAL A 748 58.25 -59.48 0.68
N ARG A 749 58.52 -60.56 1.42
CA ARG A 749 58.62 -61.91 0.84
C ARG A 749 57.29 -62.39 0.24
N GLN A 750 56.15 -62.08 0.86
CA GLN A 750 54.82 -62.42 0.33
C GLN A 750 54.52 -61.68 -0.99
N VAL A 751 54.90 -60.40 -1.12
CA VAL A 751 54.79 -59.64 -2.38
C VAL A 751 55.61 -60.31 -3.48
N ILE A 752 56.89 -60.60 -3.21
CA ILE A 752 57.80 -61.22 -4.19
C ILE A 752 57.29 -62.61 -4.59
N SER A 753 56.87 -63.44 -3.64
CA SER A 753 56.27 -64.76 -3.93
C SER A 753 55.02 -64.60 -4.79
N ASN A 754 54.07 -63.74 -4.42
CA ASN A 754 52.84 -63.53 -5.19
C ASN A 754 53.08 -63.06 -6.63
N LEU A 755 54.09 -62.21 -6.87
CA LEU A 755 54.45 -61.77 -8.23
C LEU A 755 55.08 -62.91 -9.04
N LEU A 756 56.03 -63.66 -8.46
CA LEU A 756 56.62 -64.85 -9.09
C LEU A 756 55.59 -65.97 -9.33
N ASP A 757 54.70 -66.19 -8.37
CA ASP A 757 53.58 -67.13 -8.43
C ASP A 757 52.57 -66.70 -9.50
N ASN A 758 52.50 -65.43 -9.89
CA ASN A 758 51.67 -65.00 -11.03
C ASN A 758 52.43 -65.21 -12.34
N ALA A 759 53.70 -64.79 -12.44
CA ALA A 759 54.56 -65.02 -13.60
C ALA A 759 54.59 -66.50 -14.02
N ALA A 760 54.78 -67.41 -13.05
CA ALA A 760 54.81 -68.87 -13.29
C ALA A 760 53.44 -69.49 -13.62
N LYS A 761 52.32 -68.81 -13.33
CA LYS A 761 50.96 -69.26 -13.68
C LYS A 761 50.52 -68.85 -15.08
N TYR A 762 51.09 -67.77 -15.63
CA TYR A 762 50.67 -67.17 -16.89
C TYR A 762 51.72 -67.27 -18.02
N SER A 763 52.84 -67.96 -17.78
CA SER A 763 53.90 -68.21 -18.76
C SER A 763 54.10 -69.70 -19.04
N GLU A 764 54.43 -70.07 -20.28
CA GLU A 764 54.60 -71.48 -20.67
C GLU A 764 55.79 -72.17 -19.97
N GLY A 765 55.80 -73.51 -19.90
CA GLY A 765 56.75 -74.27 -19.07
C GLY A 765 58.23 -74.05 -19.36
N ASP A 766 58.62 -73.72 -20.60
CA ASP A 766 60.02 -73.50 -20.99
C ASP A 766 60.46 -72.02 -20.91
N SER A 767 59.55 -71.10 -20.54
CA SER A 767 59.78 -69.65 -20.51
C SER A 767 60.78 -69.18 -19.45
N ARG A 768 61.26 -67.94 -19.61
CA ARG A 768 62.09 -67.23 -18.63
C ARG A 768 61.23 -66.35 -17.72
N ILE A 769 61.58 -66.34 -16.44
CA ILE A 769 61.05 -65.40 -15.45
C ILE A 769 62.26 -64.73 -14.81
N GLU A 770 62.32 -63.41 -14.80
CA GLU A 770 63.50 -62.65 -14.35
C GLU A 770 63.15 -61.64 -13.26
N VAL A 771 63.89 -61.67 -12.15
CA VAL A 771 63.80 -60.69 -11.06
C VAL A 771 65.04 -59.82 -11.06
N ILE A 772 64.86 -58.52 -11.26
CA ILE A 772 65.93 -57.52 -11.22
C ILE A 772 65.65 -56.59 -10.04
N ALA A 773 66.68 -56.24 -9.26
CA ALA A 773 66.57 -55.19 -8.25
C ALA A 773 67.78 -54.26 -8.27
N ASN A 774 67.54 -52.95 -8.27
CA ASN A 774 68.55 -51.90 -8.35
C ASN A 774 68.24 -50.77 -7.36
N ALA A 775 69.28 -50.22 -6.73
CA ALA A 775 69.16 -48.97 -5.99
C ALA A 775 69.11 -47.77 -6.94
N THR A 776 68.18 -46.83 -6.70
CA THR A 776 67.98 -45.62 -7.50
C THR A 776 67.41 -44.48 -6.63
N VAL A 777 67.05 -43.35 -7.23
CA VAL A 777 66.27 -42.27 -6.60
C VAL A 777 64.87 -42.19 -7.22
N LEU A 778 63.88 -41.74 -6.46
CA LEU A 778 62.48 -41.76 -6.87
C LEU A 778 62.23 -41.05 -8.22
N ALA A 779 62.88 -39.93 -8.50
CA ALA A 779 62.80 -39.21 -9.78
C ALA A 779 63.27 -39.99 -11.02
N GLN A 780 63.97 -41.11 -10.84
CA GLN A 780 64.40 -42.01 -11.93
C GLN A 780 63.52 -43.27 -12.02
N VAL A 781 62.55 -43.43 -11.13
CA VAL A 781 61.52 -44.46 -11.24
C VAL A 781 60.44 -43.97 -12.20
N GLY A 782 60.30 -44.66 -13.34
CA GLY A 782 59.28 -44.35 -14.35
C GLY A 782 57.87 -44.71 -13.88
N LEU A 783 57.31 -43.88 -13.00
CA LEU A 783 55.93 -43.96 -12.54
C LEU A 783 54.96 -43.37 -13.59
N PRO A 784 53.72 -43.90 -13.70
CA PRO A 784 52.65 -43.27 -14.47
C PRO A 784 52.30 -41.86 -13.95
N GLU A 785 51.92 -40.94 -14.85
CA GLU A 785 51.57 -39.55 -14.49
C GLU A 785 50.41 -39.46 -13.47
N ASP A 786 49.49 -40.43 -13.49
CA ASP A 786 48.37 -40.59 -12.54
C ASP A 786 48.80 -41.01 -11.11
N GLN A 787 50.08 -41.30 -10.89
CA GLN A 787 50.60 -41.84 -9.62
C GLN A 787 51.81 -41.07 -9.07
N LEU A 788 52.05 -39.84 -9.54
CA LEU A 788 52.97 -38.90 -8.88
C LEU A 788 52.27 -38.12 -7.75
N ASP A 789 52.48 -38.53 -6.51
CA ASP A 789 52.09 -37.77 -5.33
C ASP A 789 52.95 -36.49 -5.21
N ILE A 790 52.33 -35.32 -5.39
CA ILE A 790 52.99 -34.00 -5.47
C ILE A 790 53.82 -33.66 -4.19
N GLU A 791 53.54 -34.31 -3.07
CA GLU A 791 54.19 -34.08 -1.77
C GLU A 791 55.43 -34.95 -1.50
N THR A 792 55.78 -35.91 -2.39
CA THR A 792 56.89 -36.85 -2.13
C THR A 792 58.25 -36.30 -2.59
N ASP A 793 59.31 -36.47 -1.79
CA ASP A 793 60.67 -36.02 -2.16
C ASP A 793 61.20 -36.79 -3.40
N PRO A 794 61.45 -36.12 -4.54
CA PRO A 794 61.96 -36.75 -5.75
C PRO A 794 63.37 -37.33 -5.61
N ASN A 795 64.15 -36.90 -4.61
CA ASN A 795 65.50 -37.41 -4.32
C ASN A 795 65.52 -38.59 -3.34
N LEU A 796 64.36 -39.06 -2.85
CA LEU A 796 64.28 -40.19 -1.93
C LEU A 796 65.04 -41.42 -2.49
N PRO A 797 66.01 -41.99 -1.76
CA PRO A 797 66.71 -43.19 -2.20
C PRO A 797 65.79 -44.40 -2.03
N VAL A 798 65.63 -45.17 -3.10
CA VAL A 798 64.71 -46.32 -3.17
C VAL A 798 65.39 -47.52 -3.80
N VAL A 799 64.89 -48.73 -3.52
CA VAL A 799 65.24 -49.93 -4.29
C VAL A 799 64.07 -50.25 -5.21
N LEU A 800 64.31 -50.17 -6.51
CA LEU A 800 63.38 -50.58 -7.56
C LEU A 800 63.52 -52.09 -7.78
N VAL A 801 62.40 -52.80 -7.77
CA VAL A 801 62.30 -54.23 -8.02
C VAL A 801 61.38 -54.47 -9.21
N GLN A 802 61.84 -55.25 -10.18
CA GLN A 802 61.13 -55.55 -11.42
C GLN A 802 61.04 -57.07 -11.57
N VAL A 803 59.85 -57.58 -11.86
CA VAL A 803 59.58 -58.98 -12.17
C VAL A 803 59.08 -59.05 -13.60
N TYR A 804 59.86 -59.68 -14.48
CA TYR A 804 59.54 -59.92 -15.89
C TYR A 804 59.04 -61.35 -16.09
N ASP A 805 57.98 -61.49 -16.89
CA ASP A 805 57.44 -62.75 -17.39
C ASP A 805 57.33 -62.74 -18.92
N GLU A 806 57.45 -63.91 -19.55
CA GLU A 806 57.22 -64.13 -20.98
C GLU A 806 55.81 -64.74 -21.21
N GLY A 807 54.79 -64.22 -20.49
CA GLY A 807 53.44 -64.79 -20.44
C GLY A 807 52.42 -64.29 -21.48
N GLU A 808 51.13 -64.64 -21.28
CA GLU A 808 50.00 -64.25 -22.15
C GLU A 808 49.84 -62.71 -22.32
N GLY A 809 50.43 -61.90 -21.43
CA GLY A 809 50.27 -60.44 -21.38
C GLY A 809 48.86 -60.00 -20.94
N ILE A 810 48.64 -58.69 -20.87
CA ILE A 810 47.41 -58.09 -20.32
C ILE A 810 46.84 -57.08 -21.31
N ASP A 811 45.59 -57.28 -21.74
CA ASP A 811 44.90 -56.38 -22.67
C ASP A 811 44.72 -54.97 -22.05
N PRO A 812 44.92 -53.86 -22.80
CA PRO A 812 44.97 -52.50 -22.25
C PRO A 812 43.77 -52.08 -21.39
N GLU A 813 42.58 -52.57 -21.71
CA GLU A 813 41.35 -52.26 -20.95
C GLU A 813 41.38 -52.81 -19.52
N ASP A 814 42.19 -53.84 -19.22
CA ASP A 814 42.26 -54.48 -17.90
C ASP A 814 43.52 -54.06 -17.10
N GLN A 815 44.52 -53.41 -17.73
CA GLN A 815 45.83 -53.12 -17.13
C GLN A 815 45.79 -52.26 -15.85
N GLN A 816 44.81 -51.36 -15.68
CA GLN A 816 44.59 -50.64 -14.42
C GLN A 816 43.77 -51.47 -13.42
N LYS A 817 42.76 -52.21 -13.90
CA LYS A 817 41.77 -52.91 -13.07
C LYS A 817 42.32 -54.15 -12.35
N ILE A 818 43.39 -54.79 -12.86
CA ILE A 818 44.04 -55.96 -12.24
C ILE A 818 44.52 -55.74 -10.78
N PHE A 819 44.64 -54.47 -10.34
CA PHE A 819 44.99 -54.12 -8.97
C PHE A 819 43.78 -53.94 -8.04
N GLU A 820 42.55 -53.99 -8.56
CA GLU A 820 41.32 -53.93 -7.78
C GLU A 820 40.98 -55.29 -7.12
N LYS A 821 40.06 -55.28 -6.15
CA LYS A 821 39.66 -56.51 -5.44
C LYS A 821 38.87 -57.44 -6.37
N PHE A 822 39.29 -58.70 -6.46
CA PHE A 822 38.62 -59.79 -7.18
C PHE A 822 38.62 -59.69 -8.72
N VAL A 823 39.18 -58.63 -9.31
CA VAL A 823 39.32 -58.49 -10.76
C VAL A 823 40.30 -59.53 -11.31
N ARG A 824 40.00 -60.03 -12.51
CA ARG A 824 40.86 -60.90 -13.32
C ARG A 824 40.77 -60.43 -14.77
N ALA A 825 41.91 -60.43 -15.48
CA ALA A 825 41.92 -60.07 -16.90
C ALA A 825 41.00 -60.98 -17.73
N THR A 826 40.34 -60.41 -18.73
CA THR A 826 39.19 -61.02 -19.41
C THR A 826 39.54 -62.35 -20.09
N ARG A 827 40.75 -62.49 -20.65
CA ARG A 827 41.24 -63.74 -21.25
C ARG A 827 41.49 -64.86 -20.23
N SER A 828 41.87 -64.52 -18.99
CA SER A 828 42.09 -65.50 -17.92
C SER A 828 40.82 -66.20 -17.43
N LEU A 829 39.63 -65.83 -17.93
CA LEU A 829 38.38 -66.56 -17.73
C LEU A 829 38.26 -67.81 -18.63
N THR A 830 38.98 -67.84 -19.75
CA THR A 830 38.98 -68.99 -20.68
C THR A 830 40.14 -69.98 -20.47
N THR A 831 41.26 -69.51 -19.93
CA THR A 831 42.44 -70.34 -19.60
C THR A 831 42.18 -71.13 -18.30
N PRO A 832 42.55 -72.42 -18.15
CA PRO A 832 42.22 -73.24 -16.97
C PRO A 832 42.95 -72.85 -15.66
N VAL A 833 43.71 -71.75 -15.66
CA VAL A 833 44.42 -71.19 -14.50
C VAL A 833 43.44 -70.62 -13.49
N ARG A 834 43.58 -71.02 -12.22
CA ARG A 834 42.74 -70.55 -11.11
C ARG A 834 43.50 -69.57 -10.22
N GLY A 835 42.85 -68.45 -9.88
CA GLY A 835 43.36 -67.44 -8.96
C GLY A 835 42.22 -66.56 -8.47
N SER A 836 42.35 -66.05 -7.24
CA SER A 836 41.26 -65.39 -6.48
C SER A 836 41.00 -63.92 -6.81
N GLY A 837 41.80 -63.32 -7.70
CA GLY A 837 41.77 -61.87 -7.97
C GLY A 837 42.17 -60.99 -6.76
N LEU A 838 42.72 -61.56 -5.69
CA LEU A 838 43.13 -60.81 -4.49
C LEU A 838 44.65 -60.56 -4.39
N GLY A 839 45.47 -61.36 -5.07
CA GLY A 839 46.93 -61.33 -4.91
C GLY A 839 47.55 -59.96 -5.20
N LEU A 840 47.26 -59.37 -6.38
CA LEU A 840 47.82 -58.08 -6.78
C LEU A 840 47.31 -56.92 -5.91
N PHE A 841 46.01 -56.89 -5.58
CA PHE A 841 45.44 -55.92 -4.63
C PHE A 841 46.16 -55.95 -3.26
N ILE A 842 46.34 -57.14 -2.68
CA ILE A 842 47.02 -57.32 -1.39
C ILE A 842 48.49 -56.88 -1.50
N CYS A 843 49.19 -57.21 -2.60
CA CYS A 843 50.57 -56.78 -2.81
C CYS A 843 50.71 -55.27 -2.89
N ARG A 844 49.84 -54.62 -3.69
CA ARG A 844 49.82 -53.15 -3.81
C ARG A 844 49.62 -52.49 -2.45
N ARG A 845 48.62 -52.93 -1.66
CA ARG A 845 48.34 -52.35 -0.34
C ARG A 845 49.42 -52.61 0.69
N TYR A 846 50.19 -53.70 0.62
CA TYR A 846 51.38 -53.88 1.46
C TYR A 846 52.52 -52.94 1.05
N ILE A 847 52.82 -52.80 -0.24
CA ILE A 847 53.87 -51.87 -0.70
C ILE A 847 53.51 -50.42 -0.37
N GLU A 848 52.26 -49.99 -0.62
CA GLU A 848 51.76 -48.65 -0.25
C GLU A 848 51.87 -48.38 1.25
N ALA A 849 51.55 -49.37 2.10
CA ALA A 849 51.68 -49.25 3.56
C ALA A 849 53.13 -49.30 4.08
N MET A 850 54.10 -49.63 3.22
CA MET A 850 55.55 -49.57 3.50
C MET A 850 56.23 -48.37 2.80
N GLY A 851 55.46 -47.37 2.35
CA GLY A 851 56.00 -46.15 1.72
C GLY A 851 56.47 -46.33 0.27
N GLY A 852 56.06 -47.41 -0.39
CA GLY A 852 56.34 -47.68 -1.80
C GLY A 852 55.15 -47.49 -2.73
N ARG A 853 55.37 -47.70 -4.04
CA ARG A 853 54.30 -47.95 -5.02
C ARG A 853 54.56 -49.25 -5.78
N LEU A 854 53.50 -49.88 -6.28
CA LEU A 854 53.53 -51.10 -7.12
C LEU A 854 52.60 -50.90 -8.32
N TRP A 855 53.12 -51.09 -9.52
CA TRP A 855 52.43 -50.83 -10.79
C TRP A 855 52.81 -51.84 -11.87
N LEU A 856 52.05 -51.83 -12.98
CA LEU A 856 52.42 -52.52 -14.22
C LEU A 856 53.28 -51.55 -15.03
N GLN A 857 54.55 -51.88 -15.27
CA GLN A 857 55.47 -51.00 -16.00
C GLN A 857 55.32 -51.18 -17.52
N GLN A 858 55.09 -52.41 -17.97
CA GLN A 858 54.84 -52.76 -19.36
C GLN A 858 54.05 -54.07 -19.41
N SER A 859 53.14 -54.22 -20.36
CA SER A 859 52.58 -55.52 -20.74
C SER A 859 52.12 -55.47 -22.18
N VAL A 860 52.42 -56.53 -22.94
CA VAL A 860 52.07 -56.65 -24.36
C VAL A 860 51.39 -58.01 -24.57
N PRO A 861 50.14 -58.07 -25.05
CA PRO A 861 49.44 -59.33 -25.24
C PRO A 861 50.21 -60.31 -26.15
N GLY A 862 50.68 -61.41 -25.57
CA GLY A 862 51.49 -62.44 -26.23
C GLY A 862 53.01 -62.28 -26.13
N GLU A 863 53.52 -61.23 -25.47
CA GLU A 863 54.98 -61.01 -25.24
C GLU A 863 55.32 -60.81 -23.74
N GLY A 864 54.36 -61.05 -22.85
CA GLY A 864 54.55 -61.02 -21.39
C GLY A 864 54.35 -59.66 -20.72
N SER A 865 54.79 -59.58 -19.45
CA SER A 865 54.58 -58.42 -18.57
C SER A 865 55.79 -58.09 -17.69
N VAL A 866 55.88 -56.83 -17.27
CA VAL A 866 56.82 -56.32 -16.27
C VAL A 866 56.01 -55.70 -15.13
N PHE A 867 56.00 -56.36 -13.97
CA PHE A 867 55.49 -55.79 -12.73
C PHE A 867 56.64 -55.11 -11.98
N ALA A 868 56.44 -53.85 -11.58
CA ALA A 868 57.46 -53.07 -10.89
C ALA A 868 56.94 -52.59 -9.53
N PHE A 869 57.81 -52.55 -8.53
CA PHE A 869 57.56 -51.86 -7.27
C PHE A 869 58.84 -51.23 -6.72
N TYR A 870 58.70 -50.19 -5.90
CA TYR A 870 59.82 -49.66 -5.12
C TYR A 870 59.52 -49.69 -3.63
N LEU A 871 60.57 -49.69 -2.81
CA LEU A 871 60.51 -49.44 -1.36
C LEU A 871 61.63 -48.46 -0.94
N PRO A 872 61.46 -47.71 0.16
CA PRO A 872 62.51 -46.88 0.73
C PRO A 872 63.79 -47.68 0.98
N ARG A 873 64.94 -47.17 0.50
CA ARG A 873 66.24 -47.79 0.72
C ARG A 873 66.73 -47.46 2.12
N MET A 874 67.25 -48.45 2.84
CA MET A 874 68.07 -48.23 4.03
C MET A 874 69.53 -48.63 3.79
N GLU A 875 70.41 -48.15 4.66
CA GLU A 875 71.75 -48.72 4.79
C GLU A 875 71.67 -50.07 5.53
N ALA A 876 72.68 -50.92 5.36
CA ALA A 876 72.73 -52.21 6.04
C ALA A 876 72.80 -52.01 7.57
N PRO A 877 72.00 -52.73 8.38
CA PRO A 877 72.10 -52.64 9.83
C PRO A 877 73.48 -53.11 10.28
N VAL A 878 74.26 -52.21 10.88
CA VAL A 878 75.60 -52.51 11.37
C VAL A 878 75.49 -53.48 12.56
N GLU A 879 76.06 -54.67 12.42
CA GLU A 879 76.21 -55.59 13.56
C GLU A 879 77.17 -54.97 14.59
N VAL A 880 76.60 -54.48 15.69
CA VAL A 880 77.37 -53.99 16.83
C VAL A 880 77.92 -55.19 17.59
N GLU A 881 79.20 -55.50 17.39
CA GLU A 881 79.92 -56.43 18.27
C GLU A 881 79.75 -56.02 19.74
N ALA A 882 79.51 -56.97 20.62
CA ALA A 882 79.14 -56.74 22.02
C ALA A 882 80.30 -56.15 22.86
N GLY A 883 80.54 -54.85 22.70
CA GLY A 883 81.51 -54.06 23.46
C GLY A 883 81.11 -53.86 24.92
N LYS A 884 82.11 -53.77 25.80
CA LYS A 884 81.93 -53.57 27.25
C LYS A 884 81.98 -52.09 27.62
N GLY A 885 81.21 -51.72 28.64
CA GLY A 885 81.26 -50.41 29.30
C GLY A 885 79.98 -49.60 29.10
N GLU A 886 79.51 -48.81 30.06
CA GLU A 886 79.98 -48.61 31.44
C GLU A 886 78.78 -48.35 32.37
N GLN A 887 79.00 -48.39 33.69
CA GLN A 887 77.97 -48.09 34.69
C GLN A 887 78.12 -46.64 35.17
N ASP A 888 77.06 -45.84 35.05
CA ASP A 888 76.55 -44.93 36.11
C ASP A 888 75.53 -43.92 35.56
N GLU A 889 74.30 -43.95 36.07
CA GLU A 889 73.55 -42.75 36.52
C GLU A 889 72.39 -43.17 37.46
N PRO A 890 72.02 -42.37 38.47
CA PRO A 890 71.08 -42.77 39.53
C PRO A 890 69.62 -42.41 39.28
N GLU A 891 68.70 -43.10 39.98
CA GLU A 891 67.25 -42.85 39.92
C GLU A 891 66.82 -41.46 40.45
N PRO A 892 65.83 -40.80 39.83
CA PRO A 892 65.09 -39.70 40.45
C PRO A 892 64.04 -40.24 41.45
N PRO A 893 63.75 -39.52 42.55
CA PRO A 893 62.94 -40.05 43.65
C PRO A 893 61.45 -40.12 43.35
N GLN A 894 60.81 -41.20 43.80
CA GLN A 894 59.36 -41.39 43.78
C GLN A 894 58.65 -40.38 44.70
N GLN A 895 57.58 -39.74 44.20
CA GLN A 895 56.64 -39.01 45.05
C GLN A 895 55.37 -39.82 45.27
N THR A 896 55.07 -40.09 46.55
CA THR A 896 53.81 -40.71 46.99
C THR A 896 52.93 -39.69 47.70
N SER A 897 51.71 -39.47 47.21
CA SER A 897 50.55 -38.92 47.92
C SER A 897 49.29 -39.27 47.14
#